data_AF-A0A7X2Z2D5-F1
#
_entry.id   AF-A0A7X2Z2D5-F1
#
_cell.length_a   1.000
_cell.length_b   1.000
_cell.length_c   1.000
_cell.angle_alpha   90.00
_cell.angle_beta   90.00
_cell.angle_gamma   90.00
#
_symmetry.space_group_name_H-M   'P 1'
#
loop_
_entity.id
_entity.type
_entity.pdbx_description
1 polymer ?
#
loop_
_entity_poly.entity_id
_entity_poly.type
_entity_poly.pdbx_seq_one_letter_code
_entity_poly.pdbx_strand_id
1 'polypeptide(L)'
;MLSSIIRKTSFALLSLTLVSGIASSHGYASSEAGKPVIEWSRQYGVDEKVTGQNITSTSDGGYVVTGTVIEKESGIRKANILKLNSSGTLQWEQKIQHNNTSRTEVDVTIETKDGGYLSCGSILKENGKYDILLIKLNAQGAVEWMKEYDYDFTMYSLSVAETKDNGFVITGRSFGGSDIYYAYVLKINAQGQELWLKKLKFSYDQDFEDIIATPDGGSIAVGSQVDRFFNDPNRGAVISKLNADGEEVWTRKLSAAPKLRTAYSIAPSDDGYVIFGVDSDWEDAYFLTKIDTNGKVLWEKKFKLPIDRRYFKKVVRTNEGYTLLAEIDKNSHNDKERRYELSKFDNHGELLNQNEFTVKDFDSMTGLTASSDGGYALLGQVSDIKSYCMQVTKLAGPNSQPGERTLERISFTDNGKKMAVGEHTPTAVTAYYSDGSKETLKDSLSFSSDDAEIANVDFKGIIKGIKAGRTTIHAFYQNHQAQLEVEVFEVPNLGDADHWSYQYGIDHSYIYVRSIVPASDGGYIITGDMRYEMYGIRDAYVLKLNASGIIEWQQVIRHGLSGHAEAHKAIETKDGGILISGTTSNHDYSRNTRDVVFMAKLNAQGILEWEKEFPGVDRAGNAVDETDDGGFVVTGANPEAGPAYVLKTDSQGQVMWNRTYSFGYYQNYNDILATPDGGSIAVGVVDTYEGNNDEAIVTKLGPNGDVVWNKKLLPIGRIAYSIISTDEGDYLIASNTKDGVNYLTRINDRGEVIWERTYEAQKDQEFYKIVRDSQGYVLLGRNAAGGYANSESQFVALQLGRDGQIIGKHHFNEPNLTGLYHGTVTSDGKFVLTGTVKVNGKSFLQVTKTAGAENPSVDPVLDGISFKDSSVKIAAGEKKTVLVQAHYLDGTEQVLTDTDSISFTSEDENTATVDSKGLITGVNPGITVIQAVYQNQSAQLQVEVTMPGSENPDPVEGIFYLDSEEYSLTEGTSIDTVAFFKDKDGNIHNVTKTSTFKSDNPAIVDYDQDGNINGVRAGITYITAEYQGKTYRAFVQVVRASVPK
;
A
#
# COMPACT_ATOMS: atom_id res chain seq x y z
N MET A 1 50.85 18.05 9.83
CA MET A 1 51.73 17.89 11.01
C MET A 1 51.14 16.79 11.87
N LEU A 2 51.75 15.65 12.21
CA LEU A 2 53.01 14.95 11.94
C LEU A 2 52.64 13.47 12.22
N SER A 3 52.61 12.56 11.24
CA SER A 3 53.62 11.51 10.97
C SER A 3 54.06 10.72 12.22
N SER A 4 53.60 9.48 12.40
CA SER A 4 54.17 8.22 11.90
C SER A 4 55.30 7.65 12.78
N ILE A 5 55.30 6.33 12.99
CA ILE A 5 56.45 5.44 12.78
C ILE A 5 56.02 3.97 12.90
N ILE A 6 56.63 3.18 12.02
CA ILE A 6 56.33 1.83 11.56
C ILE A 6 57.38 0.84 12.14
N ARG A 7 56.90 -0.38 12.45
CA ARG A 7 57.58 -1.71 12.50
C ARG A 7 58.72 -1.98 13.50
N LYS A 8 58.60 -3.11 14.21
CA LYS A 8 59.50 -4.28 14.06
C LYS A 8 58.85 -5.61 14.54
N THR A 9 58.79 -6.55 13.61
CA THR A 9 58.76 -8.03 13.64
C THR A 9 59.84 -8.63 14.58
N SER A 10 59.84 -9.86 15.16
CA SER A 10 59.08 -11.12 15.05
C SER A 10 59.50 -12.10 16.20
N PHE A 11 58.78 -13.24 16.31
CA PHE A 11 59.15 -14.58 16.82
C PHE A 11 58.72 -15.07 18.25
N ALA A 12 57.53 -15.70 18.26
CA ALA A 12 57.14 -17.04 18.75
C ALA A 12 57.84 -17.72 19.97
N LEU A 13 57.03 -18.20 20.94
CA LEU A 13 56.75 -19.64 21.14
C LEU A 13 55.60 -19.91 22.14
N LEU A 14 54.91 -21.04 21.89
CA LEU A 14 53.79 -21.72 22.57
C LEU A 14 53.75 -21.73 24.13
N SER A 15 52.54 -21.62 24.71
CA SER A 15 51.83 -22.77 25.33
C SER A 15 50.44 -22.42 25.93
N LEU A 16 49.44 -23.19 25.47
CA LEU A 16 48.20 -23.69 26.11
C LEU A 16 47.81 -23.23 27.54
N THR A 17 46.63 -22.63 27.74
CA THR A 17 45.36 -23.33 28.14
C THR A 17 44.18 -22.36 28.39
N LEU A 18 43.04 -22.73 27.79
CA LEU A 18 41.60 -22.51 28.08
C LEU A 18 41.15 -21.44 29.12
N VAL A 19 40.14 -20.63 28.75
CA VAL A 19 38.71 -20.88 29.04
C VAL A 19 37.80 -19.86 28.30
N SER A 20 36.73 -20.40 27.71
CA SER A 20 35.43 -19.83 27.31
C SER A 20 35.34 -18.64 26.32
N GLY A 21 34.83 -18.95 25.14
CA GLY A 21 34.15 -18.01 24.25
C GLY A 21 33.33 -18.81 23.24
N ILE A 22 32.07 -19.09 23.59
CA ILE A 22 31.08 -19.73 22.71
C ILE A 22 30.96 -18.87 21.46
N ALA A 23 31.43 -19.38 20.32
CA ALA A 23 31.12 -18.81 19.02
C ALA A 23 29.64 -19.08 18.74
N SER A 24 28.80 -18.06 18.94
CA SER A 24 27.43 -18.05 18.45
C SER A 24 27.48 -18.07 16.91
N SER A 25 26.85 -19.09 16.36
CA SER A 25 26.38 -19.27 14.98
C SER A 25 26.38 -18.00 14.12
N HIS A 26 27.10 -18.05 13.00
CA HIS A 26 26.86 -17.15 11.89
C HIS A 26 25.42 -17.36 11.43
N GLY A 27 24.65 -16.27 11.37
CA GLY A 27 23.28 -16.27 10.89
C GLY A 27 23.25 -16.73 9.44
N TYR A 28 22.86 -17.98 9.24
CA TYR A 28 22.28 -18.40 7.97
C TYR A 28 20.95 -17.65 7.86
N ALA A 29 20.89 -16.66 6.97
CA ALA A 29 19.62 -16.23 6.43
C ALA A 29 18.95 -17.49 5.85
N SER A 30 17.75 -17.80 6.32
CA SER A 30 17.00 -18.97 5.90
C SER A 30 16.86 -18.93 4.38
N SER A 31 17.40 -19.94 3.69
CA SER A 31 16.87 -20.32 2.38
C SER A 31 15.35 -20.48 2.54
N GLU A 32 14.57 -19.96 1.59
CA GLU A 32 13.15 -20.30 1.53
C GLU A 32 13.04 -21.82 1.61
N ALA A 33 12.46 -22.32 2.71
CA ALA A 33 12.47 -23.74 3.01
C ALA A 33 11.77 -24.50 1.87
N GLY A 34 12.53 -25.34 1.15
CA GLY A 34 11.99 -26.28 0.16
C GLY A 34 12.51 -26.14 -1.27
N LYS A 35 13.07 -25.00 -1.70
CA LYS A 35 13.53 -24.85 -3.10
C LYS A 35 14.78 -25.71 -3.40
N PRO A 36 14.86 -26.39 -4.56
CA PRO A 36 16.05 -27.11 -4.98
C PRO A 36 17.23 -26.15 -5.11
N VAL A 37 18.34 -26.43 -4.42
CA VAL A 37 19.57 -25.63 -4.51
C VAL A 37 20.41 -26.16 -5.67
N ILE A 38 20.82 -25.29 -6.59
CA ILE A 38 21.78 -25.63 -7.64
C ILE A 38 23.18 -25.68 -7.01
N GLU A 39 23.85 -26.83 -7.13
CA GLU A 39 25.21 -27.02 -6.64
C GLU A 39 26.24 -26.56 -7.67
N TRP A 40 26.03 -26.90 -8.94
CA TRP A 40 26.82 -26.40 -10.07
C TRP A 40 26.04 -26.51 -11.39
N SER A 41 26.45 -25.72 -12.38
CA SER A 41 25.88 -25.74 -13.74
C SER A 41 26.98 -25.52 -14.77
N ARG A 42 27.05 -26.35 -15.82
CA ARG A 42 28.15 -26.33 -16.82
C ARG A 42 27.63 -26.56 -18.22
N GLN A 43 28.16 -25.81 -19.19
CA GLN A 43 27.87 -25.98 -20.61
C GLN A 43 28.97 -26.78 -21.32
N TYR A 44 28.59 -27.58 -22.33
CA TYR A 44 29.46 -28.42 -23.14
C TYR A 44 29.13 -28.26 -24.62
N GLY A 45 30.17 -28.23 -25.46
CA GLY A 45 30.02 -27.92 -26.89
C GLY A 45 29.76 -26.44 -27.17
N VAL A 46 30.28 -25.55 -26.31
CA VAL A 46 30.29 -24.10 -26.57
C VAL A 46 30.99 -23.85 -27.91
N ASP A 47 30.38 -23.04 -28.78
CA ASP A 47 30.77 -22.81 -30.18
C ASP A 47 30.52 -23.95 -31.17
N GLU A 48 29.92 -25.06 -30.76
CA GLU A 48 29.47 -26.13 -31.65
C GLU A 48 27.93 -26.11 -31.83
N LYS A 49 27.40 -26.99 -32.69
CA LYS A 49 25.95 -27.25 -32.75
C LYS A 49 25.69 -28.61 -32.13
N VAL A 50 25.52 -28.66 -30.82
CA VAL A 50 25.31 -29.90 -30.06
C VAL A 50 23.93 -29.89 -29.41
N THR A 51 23.26 -31.04 -29.50
CA THR A 51 21.98 -31.31 -28.84
C THR A 51 22.12 -32.40 -27.80
N GLY A 52 21.48 -32.26 -26.65
CA GLY A 52 21.50 -33.27 -25.58
C GLY A 52 20.21 -34.09 -25.56
N GLN A 53 20.32 -35.40 -25.42
CA GLN A 53 19.18 -36.34 -25.43
C GLN A 53 18.96 -37.02 -24.08
N ASN A 54 20.02 -37.47 -23.41
CA ASN A 54 19.88 -38.18 -22.13
C ASN A 54 21.08 -38.01 -21.20
N ILE A 55 20.84 -38.19 -19.90
CA ILE A 55 21.86 -38.23 -18.85
C ILE A 55 21.57 -39.39 -17.91
N THR A 56 22.61 -40.16 -17.58
CA THR A 56 22.55 -41.31 -16.67
C THR A 56 23.68 -41.18 -15.64
N SER A 57 23.38 -41.45 -14.37
CA SER A 57 24.39 -41.50 -13.29
C SER A 57 25.25 -42.75 -13.42
N THR A 58 26.55 -42.61 -13.14
CA THR A 58 27.51 -43.72 -13.19
C THR A 58 27.92 -44.14 -11.78
N SER A 59 28.38 -45.39 -11.65
CA SER A 59 28.72 -46.04 -10.37
C SER A 59 29.85 -45.35 -9.61
N ASP A 60 30.70 -44.60 -10.31
CA ASP A 60 31.76 -43.74 -9.76
C ASP A 60 31.25 -42.39 -9.21
N GLY A 61 29.94 -42.15 -9.24
CA GLY A 61 29.29 -40.91 -8.82
C GLY A 61 29.31 -39.79 -9.86
N GLY A 62 29.81 -40.06 -11.07
CA GLY A 62 29.74 -39.16 -12.22
C GLY A 62 28.48 -39.34 -13.07
N TYR A 63 28.56 -38.89 -14.32
CA TYR A 63 27.45 -38.92 -15.28
C TYR A 63 27.93 -39.28 -16.68
N VAL A 64 27.13 -40.04 -17.43
CA VAL A 64 27.27 -40.17 -18.89
C VAL A 64 26.14 -39.39 -19.56
N VAL A 65 26.49 -38.57 -20.55
CA VAL A 65 25.57 -37.68 -21.27
C VAL A 65 25.60 -38.04 -22.75
N THR A 66 24.43 -38.17 -23.37
CA THR A 66 24.27 -38.44 -24.80
C THR A 66 23.67 -37.27 -25.54
N GLY A 67 24.06 -37.16 -26.80
CA GLY A 67 23.62 -36.09 -27.66
C GLY A 67 23.99 -36.32 -29.12
N THR A 68 23.78 -35.28 -29.92
CA THR A 68 24.18 -35.24 -31.33
C THR A 68 24.96 -33.97 -31.60
N VAL A 69 26.12 -34.07 -32.22
CA VAL A 69 26.88 -32.93 -32.75
C VAL A 69 26.61 -32.79 -34.25
N ILE A 70 26.37 -31.56 -34.69
CA ILE A 70 26.07 -31.20 -36.09
C ILE A 70 27.26 -30.40 -36.63
N GLU A 71 27.90 -30.92 -37.67
CA GLU A 71 29.00 -30.24 -38.33
C GLU A 71 28.52 -29.00 -39.10
N LYS A 72 29.20 -27.87 -38.88
CA LYS A 72 28.76 -26.56 -39.41
C LYS A 72 28.73 -26.49 -40.94
N GLU A 73 29.72 -27.07 -41.62
CA GLU A 73 29.88 -26.97 -43.07
C GLU A 73 29.12 -28.07 -43.83
N SER A 74 29.22 -29.32 -43.37
CA SER A 74 28.66 -30.50 -44.04
C SER A 74 27.21 -30.77 -43.64
N GLY A 75 26.76 -30.29 -42.48
CA GLY A 75 25.46 -30.63 -41.88
C GLY A 75 25.38 -32.06 -41.34
N ILE A 76 26.48 -32.82 -41.37
CA ILE A 76 26.54 -34.21 -40.88
C ILE A 76 26.24 -34.24 -39.39
N ARG A 77 25.40 -35.18 -38.98
CA ARG A 77 25.06 -35.42 -37.57
C ARG A 77 25.81 -36.64 -37.06
N LYS A 78 26.56 -36.46 -35.97
CA LYS A 78 27.35 -37.51 -35.31
C LYS A 78 26.83 -37.73 -33.90
N ALA A 79 26.87 -38.98 -33.43
CA ALA A 79 26.58 -39.31 -32.05
C ALA A 79 27.62 -38.63 -31.15
N ASN A 80 27.18 -37.99 -30.06
CA ASN A 80 28.05 -37.39 -29.07
C ASN A 80 27.82 -38.03 -27.70
N ILE A 81 28.87 -38.60 -27.11
CA ILE A 81 28.80 -39.30 -25.82
C ILE A 81 29.88 -38.71 -24.92
N LEU A 82 29.50 -38.15 -23.77
CA LEU A 82 30.39 -37.52 -22.81
C LEU A 82 30.37 -38.29 -21.50
N LYS A 83 31.54 -38.49 -20.89
CA LYS A 83 31.66 -38.90 -19.49
C LYS A 83 32.12 -37.74 -18.63
N LEU A 84 31.37 -37.48 -17.57
CA LEU A 84 31.61 -36.44 -16.58
C LEU A 84 31.91 -37.07 -15.23
N ASN A 85 32.76 -36.43 -14.43
CA ASN A 85 32.89 -36.76 -13.01
C ASN A 85 31.74 -36.13 -12.19
N SER A 86 31.74 -36.34 -10.87
CA SER A 86 30.70 -35.82 -9.96
C SER A 86 30.59 -34.29 -9.92
N SER A 87 31.68 -33.57 -10.21
CA SER A 87 31.73 -32.10 -10.27
C SER A 87 31.37 -31.52 -11.64
N GLY A 88 30.97 -32.37 -12.60
CA GLY A 88 30.68 -31.98 -13.98
C GLY A 88 31.94 -31.71 -14.82
N THR A 89 33.12 -32.13 -14.39
CA THR A 89 34.32 -32.02 -15.22
C THR A 89 34.33 -33.12 -16.26
N LEU A 90 34.53 -32.74 -17.54
CA LEU A 90 34.65 -33.68 -18.65
C LEU A 90 35.87 -34.59 -18.46
N GLN A 91 35.64 -35.91 -18.48
CA GLN A 91 36.70 -36.93 -18.43
C GLN A 91 37.08 -37.39 -19.83
N TRP A 92 36.09 -37.66 -20.68
CA TRP A 92 36.28 -37.97 -22.10
C TRP A 92 35.01 -37.66 -22.90
N GLU A 93 35.16 -37.45 -24.20
CA GLU A 93 34.08 -37.23 -25.18
C GLU A 93 34.34 -38.09 -26.42
N GLN A 94 33.29 -38.65 -27.02
CA GLN A 94 33.32 -39.38 -28.28
C GLN A 94 32.31 -38.82 -29.26
N LYS A 95 32.81 -38.41 -30.44
CA LYS A 95 32.00 -37.94 -31.58
C LYS A 95 32.07 -38.96 -32.70
N ILE A 96 30.99 -39.69 -32.93
CA ILE A 96 31.00 -40.92 -33.72
C ILE A 96 30.08 -40.80 -34.94
N GLN A 97 30.65 -41.06 -36.11
CA GLN A 97 29.93 -41.22 -37.37
C GLN A 97 30.05 -42.67 -37.83
N HIS A 98 28.93 -43.35 -38.11
CA HIS A 98 28.97 -44.71 -38.62
C HIS A 98 28.92 -44.72 -40.15
N ASN A 99 29.80 -45.52 -40.78
CA ASN A 99 29.85 -45.79 -42.23
C ASN A 99 29.73 -44.56 -43.15
N ASN A 100 30.27 -43.41 -42.73
CA ASN A 100 30.14 -42.13 -43.45
C ASN A 100 28.69 -41.68 -43.73
N THR A 101 27.72 -42.16 -42.95
CA THR A 101 26.32 -41.75 -43.07
C THR A 101 26.15 -40.27 -42.70
N SER A 102 25.14 -39.63 -43.28
CA SER A 102 24.84 -38.21 -43.03
C SER A 102 24.26 -37.97 -41.62
N ARG A 103 23.71 -39.00 -40.97
CA ARG A 103 23.07 -38.89 -39.66
C ARG A 103 23.21 -40.17 -38.84
N THR A 104 24.05 -40.09 -37.81
CA THR A 104 24.25 -41.06 -36.74
C THR A 104 23.81 -40.39 -35.43
N GLU A 105 22.79 -40.92 -34.74
CA GLU A 105 22.25 -40.33 -33.51
C GLU A 105 22.21 -41.37 -32.38
N VAL A 106 22.35 -40.89 -31.13
CA VAL A 106 22.23 -41.70 -29.91
C VAL A 106 21.18 -41.08 -28.99
N ASP A 107 20.30 -41.94 -28.48
CA ASP A 107 19.14 -41.53 -27.68
C ASP A 107 19.44 -41.72 -26.18
N VAL A 108 19.99 -42.86 -25.77
CA VAL A 108 20.34 -43.15 -24.38
C VAL A 108 21.63 -43.95 -24.25
N THR A 109 22.39 -43.71 -23.18
CA THR A 109 23.54 -44.51 -22.78
C THR A 109 23.40 -44.96 -21.33
N ILE A 110 23.69 -46.24 -21.10
CA ILE A 110 23.77 -46.84 -19.77
C ILE A 110 25.21 -47.27 -19.47
N GLU A 111 25.59 -47.22 -18.20
CA GLU A 111 26.79 -47.91 -17.71
C GLU A 111 26.51 -49.43 -17.69
N THR A 112 27.50 -50.21 -18.11
CA THR A 112 27.42 -51.67 -18.13
C THR A 112 28.15 -52.28 -16.94
N LYS A 113 27.75 -53.49 -16.50
CA LYS A 113 28.32 -54.17 -15.31
C LYS A 113 29.83 -54.40 -15.37
N ASP A 114 30.40 -54.45 -16.58
CA ASP A 114 31.84 -54.55 -16.82
C ASP A 114 32.59 -53.21 -16.63
N GLY A 115 31.88 -52.12 -16.28
CA GLY A 115 32.41 -50.77 -16.10
C GLY A 115 32.51 -49.95 -17.39
N GLY A 116 32.03 -50.49 -18.52
CA GLY A 116 31.91 -49.78 -19.80
C GLY A 116 30.56 -49.07 -19.97
N TYR A 117 30.21 -48.78 -21.21
CA TYR A 117 28.97 -48.08 -21.57
C TYR A 117 28.33 -48.66 -22.82
N LEU A 118 27.01 -48.77 -22.85
CA LEU A 118 26.26 -49.11 -24.06
C LEU A 118 25.35 -47.95 -24.43
N SER A 119 25.53 -47.44 -25.65
CA SER A 119 24.68 -46.40 -26.22
C SER A 119 23.75 -47.02 -27.25
N CYS A 120 22.46 -46.70 -27.20
CA CYS A 120 21.51 -47.04 -28.25
C CYS A 120 20.99 -45.80 -28.96
N GLY A 121 20.77 -45.94 -30.25
CA GLY A 121 20.18 -44.89 -31.07
C GLY A 121 19.81 -45.40 -32.44
N SER A 122 19.90 -44.49 -33.42
CA SER A 122 19.38 -44.72 -34.76
C SER A 122 20.33 -44.15 -35.83
N ILE A 123 20.40 -44.79 -36.99
CA ILE A 123 21.20 -44.36 -38.14
C ILE A 123 20.34 -44.17 -39.38
N LEU A 124 20.50 -43.05 -40.09
CA LEU A 124 19.82 -42.77 -41.35
C LEU A 124 20.58 -43.37 -42.53
N LYS A 125 19.90 -44.24 -43.27
CA LYS A 125 20.38 -44.87 -44.50
C LYS A 125 20.10 -43.98 -45.73
N GLU A 126 20.82 -44.23 -46.82
CA GLU A 126 20.66 -43.48 -48.08
C GLU A 126 19.24 -43.57 -48.67
N ASN A 127 18.53 -44.68 -48.41
CA ASN A 127 17.13 -44.87 -48.82
C ASN A 127 16.11 -44.13 -47.92
N GLY A 128 16.57 -43.32 -46.96
CA GLY A 128 15.73 -42.55 -46.05
C GLY A 128 15.22 -43.31 -44.82
N LYS A 129 15.61 -44.57 -44.66
CA LYS A 129 15.21 -45.44 -43.56
C LYS A 129 16.11 -45.26 -42.33
N TYR A 130 15.54 -45.42 -41.14
CA TYR A 130 16.32 -45.51 -39.89
C TYR A 130 16.52 -46.95 -39.46
N ASP A 131 17.74 -47.30 -39.07
CA ASP A 131 18.09 -48.59 -38.47
C ASP A 131 18.59 -48.42 -37.03
N ILE A 132 18.49 -49.48 -36.23
CA ILE A 132 19.00 -49.49 -34.86
C ILE A 132 20.53 -49.46 -34.91
N LEU A 133 21.13 -48.53 -34.16
CA LEU A 133 22.57 -48.47 -33.94
C LEU A 133 22.88 -48.64 -32.46
N LEU A 134 23.75 -49.61 -32.16
CA LEU A 134 24.29 -49.82 -30.82
C LEU A 134 25.80 -49.64 -30.81
N ILE A 135 26.30 -48.91 -29.81
CA ILE A 135 27.71 -48.58 -29.64
C ILE A 135 28.13 -48.99 -28.22
N LYS A 136 28.98 -50.01 -28.11
CA LYS A 136 29.60 -50.42 -26.85
C LYS A 136 30.96 -49.74 -26.71
N LEU A 137 31.18 -49.13 -25.55
CA LEU A 137 32.40 -48.46 -25.17
C LEU A 137 32.98 -49.11 -23.91
N ASN A 138 34.29 -49.06 -23.77
CA ASN A 138 34.97 -49.40 -22.53
C ASN A 138 34.92 -48.23 -21.52
N ALA A 139 35.47 -48.44 -20.32
CA ALA A 139 35.49 -47.43 -19.26
C ALA A 139 36.18 -46.10 -19.65
N GLN A 140 37.12 -46.14 -20.61
CA GLN A 140 37.85 -44.98 -21.12
C GLN A 140 37.16 -44.31 -22.32
N GLY A 141 35.97 -44.78 -22.71
CA GLY A 141 35.23 -44.26 -23.86
C GLY A 141 35.75 -44.73 -25.21
N ALA A 142 36.65 -45.72 -25.27
CA ALA A 142 37.03 -46.31 -26.55
C ALA A 142 35.93 -47.28 -27.03
N VAL A 143 35.57 -47.20 -28.32
CA VAL A 143 34.58 -48.10 -28.94
C VAL A 143 35.13 -49.52 -28.99
N GLU A 144 34.46 -50.46 -28.31
CA GLU A 144 34.79 -51.89 -28.34
C GLU A 144 34.14 -52.55 -29.55
N TRP A 145 32.85 -52.25 -29.76
CA TRP A 145 32.12 -52.68 -30.94
C TRP A 145 30.98 -51.71 -31.25
N MET A 146 30.59 -51.71 -32.52
CA MET A 146 29.45 -50.98 -33.03
C MET A 146 28.66 -51.90 -33.96
N LYS A 147 27.35 -51.94 -33.79
CA LYS A 147 26.46 -52.85 -34.52
C LYS A 147 25.25 -52.10 -35.03
N GLU A 148 25.04 -52.25 -36.33
CA GLU A 148 23.83 -51.84 -37.03
C GLU A 148 22.93 -53.06 -37.19
N TYR A 149 21.64 -52.89 -36.91
CA TYR A 149 20.63 -53.93 -37.10
C TYR A 149 19.63 -53.45 -38.15
N ASP A 150 19.83 -53.93 -39.38
CA ASP A 150 19.08 -53.57 -40.57
C ASP A 150 17.91 -54.56 -40.78
N TYR A 151 16.68 -54.07 -40.67
CA TYR A 151 15.44 -54.83 -40.89
C TYR A 151 14.60 -54.19 -42.00
N ASP A 152 13.53 -54.81 -42.52
CA ASP A 152 12.79 -54.23 -43.68
C ASP A 152 11.94 -52.96 -43.38
N PHE A 153 12.05 -52.35 -42.21
CA PHE A 153 11.21 -51.24 -41.72
C PHE A 153 12.05 -50.25 -40.93
N THR A 154 11.64 -48.99 -40.91
CA THR A 154 12.30 -47.94 -40.13
C THR A 154 12.17 -48.26 -38.64
N MET A 155 13.27 -48.25 -37.89
CA MET A 155 13.29 -48.50 -36.45
C MET A 155 14.01 -47.38 -35.72
N TYR A 156 13.41 -46.93 -34.61
CA TYR A 156 14.01 -46.00 -33.67
C TYR A 156 14.20 -46.70 -32.32
N SER A 157 15.35 -46.48 -31.69
CA SER A 157 15.63 -46.97 -30.34
C SER A 157 15.33 -45.87 -29.32
N LEU A 158 14.65 -46.21 -28.22
CA LEU A 158 14.29 -45.22 -27.19
C LEU A 158 14.82 -45.58 -25.80
N SER A 159 14.92 -46.87 -25.49
CA SER A 159 15.41 -47.32 -24.18
C SER A 159 16.16 -48.64 -24.29
N VAL A 160 17.13 -48.83 -23.38
CA VAL A 160 18.00 -50.01 -23.29
C VAL A 160 18.22 -50.40 -21.84
N ALA A 161 18.24 -51.70 -21.56
CA ALA A 161 18.59 -52.24 -20.26
C ALA A 161 19.53 -53.44 -20.37
N GLU A 162 20.52 -53.51 -19.48
CA GLU A 162 21.39 -54.69 -19.35
C GLU A 162 20.69 -55.79 -18.54
N THR A 163 20.69 -57.01 -19.06
CA THR A 163 20.04 -58.17 -18.45
C THR A 163 20.99 -58.95 -17.55
N LYS A 164 20.44 -59.91 -16.78
CA LYS A 164 21.21 -60.68 -15.79
C LYS A 164 22.34 -61.53 -16.39
N ASP A 165 22.15 -61.99 -17.62
CA ASP A 165 23.10 -62.76 -18.43
C ASP A 165 24.16 -61.89 -19.14
N ASN A 166 24.27 -60.60 -18.78
CA ASN A 166 25.15 -59.60 -19.40
C ASN A 166 24.82 -59.31 -20.89
N GLY A 167 23.65 -59.76 -21.36
CA GLY A 167 23.06 -59.28 -22.61
C GLY A 167 22.36 -57.93 -22.45
N PHE A 168 21.69 -57.49 -23.51
CA PHE A 168 20.92 -56.24 -23.49
C PHE A 168 19.57 -56.40 -24.16
N VAL A 169 18.56 -55.71 -23.64
CA VAL A 169 17.25 -55.56 -24.26
C VAL A 169 17.05 -54.11 -24.68
N ILE A 170 16.56 -53.91 -25.89
CA ILE A 170 16.36 -52.60 -26.53
C ILE A 170 14.91 -52.51 -26.98
N THR A 171 14.29 -51.36 -26.78
CA THR A 171 12.92 -51.09 -27.21
C THR A 171 12.82 -49.78 -27.97
N GLY A 172 11.72 -49.60 -28.69
CA GLY A 172 11.37 -48.33 -29.30
C GLY A 172 10.21 -48.46 -30.28
N ARG A 173 10.30 -47.73 -31.39
CA ARG A 173 9.23 -47.59 -32.38
C ARG A 173 9.66 -48.15 -33.72
N SER A 174 8.72 -48.70 -34.48
CA SER A 174 8.98 -49.13 -35.86
C SER A 174 7.88 -48.72 -36.84
N PHE A 175 8.27 -48.36 -38.05
CA PHE A 175 7.42 -47.87 -39.13
C PHE A 175 7.64 -48.71 -40.41
N GLY A 176 6.59 -49.42 -40.85
CA GLY A 176 6.56 -50.13 -42.14
C GLY A 176 5.65 -49.46 -43.17
N GLY A 177 5.67 -49.94 -44.42
CA GLY A 177 4.75 -49.50 -45.50
C GLY A 177 3.26 -49.70 -45.18
N SER A 178 2.40 -49.34 -46.14
CA SER A 178 0.99 -48.88 -46.04
C SER A 178 0.21 -48.88 -44.72
N ASP A 179 0.29 -49.82 -43.78
CA ASP A 179 -0.53 -49.80 -42.54
C ASP A 179 0.00 -50.65 -41.34
N ILE A 180 1.32 -50.71 -41.04
CA ILE A 180 1.74 -51.42 -39.81
C ILE A 180 2.88 -50.76 -39.01
N TYR A 181 2.57 -50.39 -37.76
CA TYR A 181 3.50 -49.96 -36.73
C TYR A 181 3.65 -51.09 -35.69
N TYR A 182 4.88 -51.37 -35.25
CA TYR A 182 5.12 -52.34 -34.18
C TYR A 182 5.95 -51.73 -33.05
N ALA A 183 5.51 -51.96 -31.81
CA ALA A 183 6.41 -51.95 -30.67
C ALA A 183 7.32 -53.19 -30.78
N TYR A 184 8.59 -53.03 -30.45
CA TYR A 184 9.56 -54.13 -30.54
C TYR A 184 10.40 -54.24 -29.28
N VAL A 185 10.87 -55.46 -29.02
CA VAL A 185 11.95 -55.72 -28.08
C VAL A 185 13.03 -56.50 -28.83
N LEU A 186 14.24 -55.96 -28.90
CA LEU A 186 15.42 -56.61 -29.44
C LEU A 186 16.28 -57.08 -28.28
N LYS A 187 16.68 -58.36 -28.29
CA LYS A 187 17.62 -58.93 -27.33
C LYS A 187 18.92 -59.29 -28.04
N ILE A 188 20.02 -58.89 -27.42
CA ILE A 188 21.38 -59.19 -27.87
C ILE A 188 22.22 -59.77 -26.74
N ASN A 189 23.30 -60.46 -27.07
CA ASN A 189 24.32 -60.86 -26.11
C ASN A 189 25.36 -59.74 -25.86
N ALA A 190 26.30 -59.99 -24.94
CA ALA A 190 27.35 -59.04 -24.57
C ALA A 190 28.26 -58.62 -25.75
N GLN A 191 28.38 -59.46 -26.78
CA GLN A 191 29.18 -59.20 -27.99
C GLN A 191 28.39 -58.47 -29.10
N GLY A 192 27.14 -58.09 -28.84
CA GLY A 192 26.28 -57.43 -29.81
C GLY A 192 25.79 -58.37 -30.92
N GLN A 193 25.66 -59.66 -30.63
CA GLN A 193 24.98 -60.60 -31.53
C GLN A 193 23.50 -60.63 -31.18
N GLU A 194 22.64 -60.53 -32.20
CA GLU A 194 21.20 -60.71 -32.04
C GLU A 194 20.89 -62.13 -31.53
N LEU A 195 20.10 -62.20 -30.47
CA LEU A 195 19.52 -63.45 -29.99
C LEU A 195 18.08 -63.60 -30.50
N TRP A 196 17.29 -62.53 -30.42
CA TRP A 196 15.95 -62.47 -30.98
C TRP A 196 15.45 -61.03 -31.13
N LEU A 197 14.55 -60.82 -32.08
CA LEU A 197 13.69 -59.64 -32.21
C LEU A 197 12.23 -60.06 -32.04
N LYS A 198 11.51 -59.45 -31.09
CA LYS A 198 10.07 -59.67 -30.89
C LYS A 198 9.31 -58.43 -31.31
N LYS A 199 8.43 -58.61 -32.28
CA LYS A 199 7.49 -57.60 -32.75
C LYS A 199 6.18 -57.86 -32.03
N LEU A 200 5.79 -56.95 -31.16
CA LEU A 200 4.57 -57.10 -30.38
C LEU A 200 3.46 -56.38 -31.11
N LYS A 201 2.56 -57.19 -31.70
CA LYS A 201 1.40 -56.70 -32.44
C LYS A 201 0.21 -56.63 -31.50
N PHE A 202 -0.38 -55.46 -31.44
CA PHE A 202 -1.62 -55.22 -30.72
C PHE A 202 -2.70 -54.77 -31.71
N SER A 203 -3.93 -54.60 -31.22
CA SER A 203 -5.09 -54.25 -32.07
C SER A 203 -4.95 -52.92 -32.84
N TYR A 204 -3.98 -52.07 -32.48
CA TYR A 204 -3.68 -50.75 -33.06
C TYR A 204 -2.18 -50.45 -32.91
N ASP A 205 -1.70 -49.38 -33.55
CA ASP A 205 -0.30 -48.95 -33.52
C ASP A 205 0.19 -48.74 -32.08
N GLN A 206 1.41 -49.17 -31.76
CA GLN A 206 1.98 -49.01 -30.42
C GLN A 206 3.45 -48.62 -30.45
N ASP A 207 3.82 -47.79 -29.48
CA ASP A 207 5.18 -47.36 -29.21
C ASP A 207 5.55 -47.77 -27.78
N PHE A 208 6.73 -48.36 -27.58
CA PHE A 208 7.33 -48.50 -26.25
C PHE A 208 8.32 -47.37 -26.00
N GLU A 209 8.13 -46.68 -24.89
CA GLU A 209 8.91 -45.51 -24.48
C GLU A 209 10.05 -45.88 -23.52
N ASP A 210 9.86 -46.93 -22.71
CA ASP A 210 10.83 -47.34 -21.70
C ASP A 210 10.84 -48.86 -21.47
N ILE A 211 12.01 -49.41 -21.11
CA ILE A 211 12.21 -50.84 -20.83
C ILE A 211 13.19 -51.02 -19.68
N ILE A 212 12.91 -51.98 -18.80
CA ILE A 212 13.86 -52.42 -17.76
C ILE A 212 14.02 -53.94 -17.79
N ALA A 213 15.21 -54.40 -17.45
CA ALA A 213 15.47 -55.81 -17.22
C ALA A 213 14.81 -56.27 -15.92
N THR A 214 14.34 -57.51 -15.89
CA THR A 214 13.66 -58.08 -14.72
C THR A 214 14.56 -59.11 -14.01
N PRO A 215 14.40 -59.33 -12.68
CA PRO A 215 15.28 -60.21 -11.91
C PRO A 215 15.30 -61.68 -12.37
N ASP A 216 14.24 -62.13 -13.03
CA ASP A 216 14.08 -63.47 -13.60
C ASP A 216 14.81 -63.64 -14.95
N GLY A 217 15.47 -62.59 -15.46
CA GLY A 217 16.23 -62.59 -16.71
C GLY A 217 15.45 -62.10 -17.92
N GLY A 218 14.15 -61.84 -17.79
CA GLY A 218 13.31 -61.25 -18.82
C GLY A 218 13.35 -59.71 -18.85
N SER A 219 12.31 -59.09 -19.42
CA SER A 219 12.16 -57.63 -19.50
C SER A 219 10.72 -57.19 -19.30
N ILE A 220 10.53 -55.92 -18.93
CA ILE A 220 9.22 -55.27 -18.89
C ILE A 220 9.29 -53.91 -19.59
N ALA A 221 8.41 -53.70 -20.56
CA ALA A 221 8.35 -52.50 -21.38
C ALA A 221 7.01 -51.77 -21.20
N VAL A 222 7.04 -50.44 -21.27
CA VAL A 222 5.86 -49.57 -21.15
C VAL A 222 5.74 -48.61 -22.32
N GLY A 223 4.51 -48.22 -22.63
CA GLY A 223 4.23 -47.28 -23.72
C GLY A 223 2.75 -46.99 -23.93
N SER A 224 2.39 -46.54 -25.14
CA SER A 224 1.01 -46.21 -25.52
C SER A 224 0.54 -46.93 -26.77
N GLN A 225 -0.78 -47.17 -26.78
CA GLN A 225 -1.54 -47.48 -27.97
C GLN A 225 -2.00 -46.20 -28.67
N VAL A 226 -1.56 -45.99 -29.91
CA VAL A 226 -1.86 -44.82 -30.75
C VAL A 226 -2.65 -45.30 -31.98
N ASP A 227 -3.57 -44.47 -32.48
CA ASP A 227 -4.15 -44.63 -33.82
C ASP A 227 -3.81 -43.41 -34.70
N ARG A 228 -3.64 -43.67 -36.00
CA ARG A 228 -3.21 -42.79 -37.10
C ARG A 228 -4.08 -41.54 -37.27
N PHE A 229 -5.31 -41.54 -36.76
CA PHE A 229 -6.28 -40.45 -36.94
C PHE A 229 -6.60 -39.62 -35.68
N PHE A 230 -5.84 -39.79 -34.59
CA PHE A 230 -5.98 -39.00 -33.35
C PHE A 230 -7.35 -38.99 -32.66
N ASN A 231 -8.32 -39.79 -33.12
CA ASN A 231 -9.72 -39.71 -32.70
C ASN A 231 -10.29 -41.01 -32.10
N ASP A 232 -9.47 -42.01 -31.75
CA ASP A 232 -9.97 -43.26 -31.14
C ASP A 232 -10.11 -43.13 -29.60
N PRO A 233 -11.32 -43.31 -29.04
CA PRO A 233 -11.57 -43.31 -27.58
C PRO A 233 -10.94 -44.49 -26.81
N ASN A 234 -10.22 -45.41 -27.47
CA ASN A 234 -9.60 -46.59 -26.84
C ASN A 234 -8.06 -46.51 -26.68
N ARG A 235 -7.42 -45.33 -26.80
CA ARG A 235 -5.99 -45.20 -26.48
C ARG A 235 -5.73 -45.57 -25.02
N GLY A 236 -4.71 -46.40 -24.78
CA GLY A 236 -4.40 -46.88 -23.44
C GLY A 236 -2.92 -47.12 -23.22
N ALA A 237 -2.49 -46.96 -21.97
CA ALA A 237 -1.16 -47.30 -21.52
C ALA A 237 -1.00 -48.83 -21.50
N VAL A 238 0.10 -49.31 -22.08
CA VAL A 238 0.39 -50.74 -22.24
C VAL A 238 1.65 -51.09 -21.49
N ILE A 239 1.60 -52.24 -20.80
CA ILE A 239 2.71 -52.81 -20.04
C ILE A 239 2.86 -54.25 -20.47
N SER A 240 4.02 -54.62 -20.99
CA SER A 240 4.28 -56.00 -21.46
C SER A 240 5.51 -56.56 -20.76
N LYS A 241 5.33 -57.72 -20.10
CA LYS A 241 6.43 -58.49 -19.51
C LYS A 241 6.78 -59.67 -20.41
N LEU A 242 8.06 -59.79 -20.74
CA LEU A 242 8.61 -60.87 -21.54
C LEU A 242 9.58 -61.71 -20.69
N ASN A 243 9.65 -63.01 -20.96
CA ASN A 243 10.68 -63.88 -20.36
C ASN A 243 12.03 -63.72 -21.10
N ALA A 244 13.06 -64.47 -20.65
CA ALA A 244 14.40 -64.39 -21.24
C ALA A 244 14.45 -64.79 -22.74
N ASP A 245 13.52 -65.65 -23.19
CA ASP A 245 13.38 -66.10 -24.58
C ASP A 245 12.54 -65.14 -25.44
N GLY A 246 12.07 -64.05 -24.83
CA GLY A 246 11.24 -63.03 -25.47
C GLY A 246 9.80 -63.48 -25.71
N GLU A 247 9.33 -64.50 -25.00
CA GLU A 247 7.91 -64.85 -25.00
C GLU A 247 7.16 -63.94 -24.03
N GLU A 248 5.98 -63.47 -24.43
CA GLU A 248 5.12 -62.66 -23.59
C GLU A 248 4.62 -63.50 -22.40
N VAL A 249 5.02 -63.12 -21.19
CA VAL A 249 4.50 -63.71 -19.95
C VAL A 249 3.11 -63.16 -19.68
N TRP A 250 2.97 -61.84 -19.83
CA TRP A 250 1.69 -61.16 -19.78
C TRP A 250 1.80 -59.75 -20.39
N THR A 251 0.68 -59.28 -20.91
CA THR A 251 0.44 -57.86 -21.17
C THR A 251 -0.75 -57.34 -20.35
N ARG A 252 -0.63 -56.10 -19.87
CA ARG A 252 -1.69 -55.36 -19.17
C ARG A 252 -1.96 -54.06 -19.91
N LYS A 253 -3.25 -53.70 -19.96
CA LYS A 253 -3.70 -52.39 -20.37
C LYS A 253 -4.18 -51.64 -19.13
N LEU A 254 -3.63 -50.46 -18.88
CA LEU A 254 -4.15 -49.55 -17.87
C LEU A 254 -5.24 -48.68 -18.52
N SER A 255 -6.40 -49.26 -18.81
CA SER A 255 -7.59 -48.50 -19.20
C SER A 255 -8.84 -49.01 -18.47
N ALA A 256 -9.56 -48.09 -17.83
CA ALA A 256 -10.98 -48.25 -17.57
C ALA A 256 -11.66 -47.29 -18.54
N ALA A 257 -12.38 -47.81 -19.53
CA ALA A 257 -13.08 -46.99 -20.50
C ALA A 257 -13.99 -45.97 -19.78
N PRO A 258 -14.07 -44.70 -20.25
CA PRO A 258 -13.57 -44.18 -21.53
C PRO A 258 -12.48 -43.10 -21.29
N LYS A 259 -11.23 -43.48 -21.00
CA LYS A 259 -10.17 -42.51 -20.65
C LYS A 259 -8.88 -42.74 -21.43
N LEU A 260 -8.42 -41.72 -22.16
CA LEU A 260 -7.15 -41.69 -22.89
C LEU A 260 -5.95 -41.64 -21.93
N ARG A 261 -5.10 -42.69 -21.93
CA ARG A 261 -3.89 -42.78 -21.08
C ARG A 261 -2.63 -43.17 -21.86
N THR A 262 -1.50 -42.57 -21.49
CA THR A 262 -0.15 -42.92 -22.02
C THR A 262 0.82 -43.19 -20.87
N ALA A 263 1.59 -44.29 -20.95
CA ALA A 263 2.69 -44.55 -20.03
C ALA A 263 4.03 -44.18 -20.68
N TYR A 264 4.84 -43.39 -19.98
CA TYR A 264 6.08 -42.83 -20.52
C TYR A 264 7.34 -43.43 -19.90
N SER A 265 7.29 -43.87 -18.65
CA SER A 265 8.48 -44.36 -17.95
C SER A 265 8.14 -45.38 -16.86
N ILE A 266 9.09 -46.29 -16.61
CA ILE A 266 8.96 -47.36 -15.61
C ILE A 266 10.22 -47.43 -14.74
N ALA A 267 10.00 -47.57 -13.43
CA ALA A 267 11.07 -47.75 -12.45
C ALA A 267 10.86 -49.05 -11.65
N PRO A 268 11.93 -49.76 -11.26
CA PRO A 268 11.82 -50.91 -10.36
C PRO A 268 11.38 -50.46 -8.96
N SER A 269 10.69 -51.34 -8.23
CA SER A 269 10.39 -51.21 -6.80
C SER A 269 10.81 -52.51 -6.07
N ASP A 270 10.80 -52.54 -4.74
CA ASP A 270 11.25 -53.73 -3.98
C ASP A 270 10.41 -54.98 -4.25
N ASP A 271 9.13 -54.81 -4.57
CA ASP A 271 8.11 -55.84 -4.71
C ASP A 271 7.39 -55.80 -6.08
N GLY A 272 7.91 -55.04 -7.05
CA GLY A 272 7.30 -54.88 -8.36
C GLY A 272 7.83 -53.69 -9.15
N TYR A 273 6.95 -52.90 -9.76
CA TYR A 273 7.32 -51.78 -10.65
C TYR A 273 6.41 -50.57 -10.45
N VAL A 274 6.95 -49.36 -10.63
CA VAL A 274 6.19 -48.10 -10.64
C VAL A 274 6.23 -47.48 -12.03
N ILE A 275 5.07 -47.08 -12.51
CA ILE A 275 4.84 -46.59 -13.87
C ILE A 275 4.31 -45.17 -13.79
N PHE A 276 4.90 -44.29 -14.57
CA PHE A 276 4.47 -42.92 -14.75
C PHE A 276 3.75 -42.73 -16.10
N GLY A 277 2.66 -41.96 -16.09
CA GLY A 277 1.91 -41.63 -17.29
C GLY A 277 0.99 -40.42 -17.17
N VAL A 278 0.36 -40.04 -18.28
CA VAL A 278 -0.54 -38.87 -18.41
C VAL A 278 -1.93 -39.32 -18.88
N ASP A 279 -2.97 -38.65 -18.37
CA ASP A 279 -4.39 -38.82 -18.71
C ASP A 279 -4.86 -37.57 -19.48
N SER A 280 -5.32 -37.73 -20.72
CA SER A 280 -5.55 -36.60 -21.63
C SER A 280 -7.01 -36.15 -21.78
N ASP A 281 -7.98 -36.79 -21.09
CA ASP A 281 -9.41 -36.47 -21.23
C ASP A 281 -10.00 -35.58 -20.12
N TRP A 282 -9.34 -35.47 -18.96
CA TRP A 282 -9.87 -34.71 -17.82
C TRP A 282 -8.76 -33.86 -17.21
N GLU A 283 -8.95 -32.54 -17.25
CA GLU A 283 -8.25 -31.57 -16.41
C GLU A 283 -6.72 -31.72 -16.39
N ASP A 284 -6.09 -32.02 -17.54
CA ASP A 284 -4.63 -32.17 -17.67
C ASP A 284 -4.07 -32.98 -16.47
N ALA A 285 -4.22 -34.30 -16.35
CA ALA A 285 -3.82 -35.04 -15.13
C ALA A 285 -2.68 -36.03 -15.38
N TYR A 286 -1.85 -36.31 -14.37
CA TYR A 286 -0.82 -37.35 -14.43
C TYR A 286 -0.97 -38.40 -13.33
N PHE A 287 -0.39 -39.59 -13.52
CA PHE A 287 -0.56 -40.71 -12.61
C PHE A 287 0.75 -41.46 -12.31
N LEU A 288 0.78 -42.06 -11.12
CA LEU A 288 1.74 -43.10 -10.73
C LEU A 288 0.97 -44.38 -10.43
N THR A 289 1.37 -45.50 -11.05
CA THR A 289 0.77 -46.82 -10.79
C THR A 289 1.85 -47.78 -10.34
N LYS A 290 1.67 -48.40 -9.16
CA LYS A 290 2.50 -49.52 -8.73
C LYS A 290 1.83 -50.84 -9.08
N ILE A 291 2.61 -51.73 -9.67
CA ILE A 291 2.22 -53.11 -9.99
C ILE A 291 3.16 -54.09 -9.30
N ASP A 292 2.66 -55.29 -8.98
CA ASP A 292 3.53 -56.40 -8.58
C ASP A 292 4.23 -57.04 -9.79
N THR A 293 5.07 -58.06 -9.54
CA THR A 293 5.81 -58.78 -10.57
C THR A 293 4.94 -59.58 -11.56
N ASN A 294 3.65 -59.78 -11.25
CA ASN A 294 2.64 -60.44 -12.07
C ASN A 294 1.72 -59.44 -12.81
N GLY A 295 2.00 -58.14 -12.68
CA GLY A 295 1.23 -57.08 -13.31
C GLY A 295 -0.10 -56.80 -12.62
N LYS A 296 -0.29 -57.19 -11.37
CA LYS A 296 -1.44 -56.78 -10.56
C LYS A 296 -1.18 -55.39 -10.01
N VAL A 297 -2.12 -54.47 -10.22
CA VAL A 297 -2.07 -53.13 -9.62
C VAL A 297 -2.16 -53.25 -8.10
N LEU A 298 -1.15 -52.71 -7.41
CA LEU A 298 -1.09 -52.60 -5.96
C LEU A 298 -1.70 -51.26 -5.49
N TRP A 299 -1.37 -50.17 -6.18
CA TRP A 299 -1.98 -48.86 -5.98
C TRP A 299 -1.86 -47.98 -7.23
N GLU A 300 -2.74 -46.98 -7.34
CA GLU A 300 -2.69 -45.92 -8.35
C GLU A 300 -2.93 -44.57 -7.65
N LYS A 301 -2.12 -43.57 -8.00
CA LYS A 301 -2.21 -42.19 -7.51
C LYS A 301 -2.37 -41.25 -8.71
N LYS A 302 -3.24 -40.26 -8.56
CA LYS A 302 -3.58 -39.29 -9.63
C LYS A 302 -3.39 -37.88 -9.11
N PHE A 303 -2.86 -37.03 -9.96
CA PHE A 303 -2.52 -35.65 -9.65
C PHE A 303 -3.06 -34.74 -10.76
N LYS A 304 -3.75 -33.67 -10.38
CA LYS A 304 -4.26 -32.66 -11.33
C LYS A 304 -3.10 -31.76 -11.77
N LEU A 305 -3.05 -31.36 -13.04
CA LEU A 305 -2.11 -30.32 -13.45
C LEU A 305 -2.66 -28.94 -13.06
N PRO A 306 -1.76 -28.02 -12.66
CA PRO A 306 -2.07 -26.60 -12.60
C PRO A 306 -2.49 -26.04 -13.97
N ILE A 307 -3.02 -24.81 -14.01
CA ILE A 307 -3.47 -24.12 -15.24
C ILE A 307 -2.38 -24.05 -16.33
N ASP A 308 -1.11 -24.11 -15.93
CA ASP A 308 0.07 -24.11 -16.80
C ASP A 308 0.41 -25.55 -17.27
N ARG A 309 0.66 -25.75 -18.57
CA ARG A 309 0.98 -27.08 -19.13
C ARG A 309 2.30 -27.62 -18.58
N ARG A 310 2.34 -28.90 -18.23
CA ARG A 310 3.54 -29.61 -17.76
C ARG A 310 3.94 -30.72 -18.75
N TYR A 311 5.20 -30.77 -19.15
CA TYR A 311 5.79 -31.85 -19.93
C TYR A 311 6.70 -32.69 -19.05
N PHE A 312 6.19 -33.80 -18.53
CA PHE A 312 6.97 -34.74 -17.72
C PHE A 312 7.91 -35.58 -18.58
N LYS A 313 9.09 -35.91 -18.04
CA LYS A 313 10.15 -36.60 -18.79
C LYS A 313 10.33 -38.06 -18.35
N LYS A 314 10.76 -38.29 -17.10
CA LYS A 314 11.15 -39.62 -16.60
C LYS A 314 10.85 -39.76 -15.11
N VAL A 315 10.43 -40.94 -14.66
CA VAL A 315 10.36 -41.27 -13.24
C VAL A 315 11.67 -41.93 -12.81
N VAL A 316 12.25 -41.45 -11.71
CA VAL A 316 13.51 -41.96 -11.18
C VAL A 316 13.28 -42.49 -9.76
N ARG A 317 13.75 -43.71 -9.50
CA ARG A 317 13.75 -44.28 -8.15
C ARG A 317 14.82 -43.60 -7.30
N THR A 318 14.49 -43.26 -6.06
CA THR A 318 15.41 -42.73 -5.05
C THR A 318 15.41 -43.62 -3.80
N ASN A 319 16.29 -43.32 -2.84
CA ASN A 319 16.28 -44.00 -1.54
C ASN A 319 15.00 -43.71 -0.72
N GLU A 320 14.34 -42.59 -0.99
CA GLU A 320 13.15 -42.11 -0.25
C GLU A 320 11.84 -42.43 -0.99
N GLY A 321 11.90 -42.90 -2.22
CA GLY A 321 10.74 -43.24 -3.05
C GLY A 321 10.99 -42.98 -4.53
N TYR A 322 10.27 -42.02 -5.11
CA TYR A 322 10.31 -41.70 -6.53
C TYR A 322 10.38 -40.20 -6.77
N THR A 323 10.96 -39.79 -7.88
CA THR A 323 10.97 -38.38 -8.29
C THR A 323 10.59 -38.26 -9.76
N LEU A 324 9.76 -37.27 -10.04
CA LEU A 324 9.30 -36.91 -11.36
C LEU A 324 9.71 -35.46 -11.64
N LEU A 325 10.13 -35.19 -12.86
CA LEU A 325 10.48 -33.84 -13.29
C LEU A 325 9.63 -33.44 -14.48
N ALA A 326 9.15 -32.20 -14.43
CA ALA A 326 8.35 -31.58 -15.46
C ALA A 326 8.97 -30.28 -15.96
N GLU A 327 8.80 -30.01 -17.25
CA GLU A 327 9.00 -28.69 -17.86
C GLU A 327 7.66 -27.95 -17.90
N ILE A 328 7.66 -26.67 -17.51
CA ILE A 328 6.45 -25.85 -17.38
C ILE A 328 6.35 -24.87 -18.55
N ASP A 329 5.25 -24.93 -19.30
CA ASP A 329 4.99 -24.07 -20.46
C ASP A 329 3.88 -23.07 -20.14
N LYS A 330 4.16 -21.76 -20.30
CA LYS A 330 3.18 -20.68 -20.21
C LYS A 330 2.77 -20.26 -21.62
N ASN A 331 1.47 -20.15 -21.86
CA ASN A 331 0.90 -19.64 -23.12
C ASN A 331 1.18 -18.13 -23.40
N SER A 332 1.99 -17.43 -22.60
CA SER A 332 2.27 -16.00 -22.76
C SER A 332 3.54 -15.75 -23.57
N HIS A 333 3.40 -15.11 -24.73
CA HIS A 333 4.45 -14.82 -25.71
C HIS A 333 5.60 -13.89 -25.24
N ASN A 334 5.69 -13.52 -23.95
CA ASN A 334 6.61 -12.48 -23.47
C ASN A 334 7.45 -12.85 -22.23
N ASP A 335 7.37 -14.07 -21.70
CA ASP A 335 8.28 -14.53 -20.63
C ASP A 335 9.39 -15.39 -21.26
N LYS A 336 10.65 -14.97 -21.10
CA LYS A 336 11.82 -15.67 -21.69
C LYS A 336 12.37 -16.77 -20.79
N GLU A 337 11.98 -16.85 -19.52
CA GLU A 337 12.54 -17.82 -18.57
C GLU A 337 11.64 -19.06 -18.45
N ARG A 338 12.14 -20.23 -18.89
CA ARG A 338 11.46 -21.52 -18.69
C ARG A 338 11.52 -21.95 -17.23
N ARG A 339 10.40 -22.48 -16.72
CA ARG A 339 10.30 -23.04 -15.35
C ARG A 339 10.27 -24.56 -15.39
N TYR A 340 10.71 -25.17 -14.29
CA TYR A 340 10.79 -26.62 -14.09
C TYR A 340 10.16 -26.99 -12.76
N GLU A 341 9.64 -28.21 -12.67
CA GLU A 341 9.01 -28.74 -11.47
C GLU A 341 9.64 -30.06 -11.06
N LEU A 342 10.07 -30.18 -9.80
CA LEU A 342 10.53 -31.44 -9.20
C LEU A 342 9.48 -31.94 -8.20
N SER A 343 8.81 -33.04 -8.54
CA SER A 343 7.80 -33.71 -7.72
C SER A 343 8.38 -34.97 -7.08
N LYS A 344 8.42 -35.02 -5.74
CA LYS A 344 8.94 -36.13 -4.96
C LYS A 344 7.80 -36.93 -4.32
N PHE A 345 7.90 -38.25 -4.41
CA PHE A 345 6.92 -39.19 -3.88
C PHE A 345 7.60 -40.19 -2.95
N ASP A 346 6.87 -40.66 -1.94
CA ASP A 346 7.34 -41.76 -1.10
C ASP A 346 7.19 -43.13 -1.79
N ASN A 347 7.56 -44.21 -1.10
CA ASN A 347 7.41 -45.58 -1.59
C ASN A 347 5.95 -46.05 -1.78
N HIS A 348 4.98 -45.31 -1.24
CA HIS A 348 3.54 -45.54 -1.38
C HIS A 348 2.89 -44.66 -2.45
N GLY A 349 3.67 -43.80 -3.12
CA GLY A 349 3.22 -42.88 -4.15
C GLY A 349 2.58 -41.60 -3.62
N GLU A 350 2.67 -41.32 -2.31
CA GLU A 350 2.20 -40.07 -1.74
C GLU A 350 3.16 -38.93 -2.10
N LEU A 351 2.61 -37.79 -2.51
CA LEU A 351 3.40 -36.59 -2.84
C LEU A 351 3.99 -36.01 -1.56
N LEU A 352 5.32 -36.03 -1.44
CA LEU A 352 6.07 -35.48 -0.32
C LEU A 352 6.33 -33.99 -0.50
N ASN A 353 6.73 -33.58 -1.71
CA ASN A 353 7.05 -32.20 -2.04
C ASN A 353 6.97 -31.97 -3.55
N GLN A 354 6.60 -30.76 -3.94
CA GLN A 354 6.55 -30.28 -5.32
C GLN A 354 7.15 -28.87 -5.34
N ASN A 355 8.30 -28.71 -5.99
CA ASN A 355 8.98 -27.42 -6.05
C ASN A 355 9.20 -26.96 -7.49
N GLU A 356 8.84 -25.71 -7.76
CA GLU A 356 9.19 -25.03 -8.99
C GLU A 356 10.54 -24.32 -8.87
N PHE A 357 11.32 -24.36 -9.94
CA PHE A 357 12.62 -23.70 -10.02
C PHE A 357 12.91 -23.29 -11.47
N THR A 358 13.86 -22.38 -11.66
CA THR A 358 14.40 -22.01 -12.97
C THR A 358 15.85 -22.45 -13.07
N VAL A 359 16.31 -22.71 -14.29
CA VAL A 359 17.72 -22.95 -14.58
C VAL A 359 18.13 -21.92 -15.63
N LYS A 360 19.17 -21.15 -15.31
CA LYS A 360 19.71 -20.11 -16.20
C LYS A 360 20.10 -20.73 -17.54
N ASP A 361 19.71 -20.05 -18.63
CA ASP A 361 20.02 -20.35 -20.03
C ASP A 361 19.35 -21.62 -20.62
N PHE A 362 18.55 -22.38 -19.86
CA PHE A 362 17.83 -23.53 -20.43
C PHE A 362 16.73 -23.10 -21.40
N ASP A 363 16.91 -23.45 -22.68
CA ASP A 363 15.90 -23.35 -23.72
C ASP A 363 15.04 -24.59 -23.87
N SER A 364 15.41 -25.72 -23.30
CA SER A 364 14.54 -26.88 -23.13
C SER A 364 15.27 -27.90 -22.28
N MET A 365 14.54 -28.81 -21.65
CA MET A 365 15.14 -29.86 -20.85
C MET A 365 14.88 -31.23 -21.45
N THR A 366 15.94 -32.05 -21.52
CA THR A 366 15.93 -33.33 -22.24
C THR A 366 16.27 -34.53 -21.36
N GLY A 367 16.93 -34.34 -20.21
CA GLY A 367 17.28 -35.47 -19.33
C GLY A 367 17.27 -35.17 -17.82
N LEU A 368 17.08 -36.23 -17.03
CA LEU A 368 17.16 -36.25 -15.57
C LEU A 368 17.74 -37.59 -15.09
N THR A 369 18.62 -37.53 -14.10
CA THR A 369 19.03 -38.69 -13.29
C THR A 369 19.20 -38.31 -11.82
N ALA A 370 18.99 -39.27 -10.91
CA ALA A 370 19.38 -39.11 -9.51
C ALA A 370 20.90 -39.18 -9.39
N SER A 371 21.48 -38.46 -8.43
CA SER A 371 22.90 -38.55 -8.10
C SER A 371 23.15 -39.37 -6.84
N SER A 372 24.37 -39.88 -6.69
CA SER A 372 24.76 -40.78 -5.60
C SER A 372 24.68 -40.15 -4.20
N ASP A 373 24.71 -38.82 -4.12
CA ASP A 373 24.57 -38.04 -2.88
C ASP A 373 23.11 -37.71 -2.51
N GLY A 374 22.13 -38.26 -3.25
CA GLY A 374 20.71 -37.99 -3.05
C GLY A 374 20.19 -36.69 -3.70
N GLY A 375 21.03 -36.01 -4.48
CA GLY A 375 20.63 -34.91 -5.36
C GLY A 375 20.16 -35.38 -6.75
N TYR A 376 20.22 -34.48 -7.73
CA TYR A 376 19.77 -34.76 -9.11
C TYR A 376 20.68 -34.07 -10.14
N ALA A 377 20.88 -34.68 -11.30
CA ALA A 377 21.50 -34.02 -12.45
C ALA A 377 20.50 -33.87 -13.59
N LEU A 378 20.43 -32.65 -14.13
CA LEU A 378 19.56 -32.23 -15.21
C LEU A 378 20.38 -32.01 -16.47
N LEU A 379 19.82 -32.35 -17.63
CA LEU A 379 20.37 -32.02 -18.94
C LEU A 379 19.40 -31.12 -19.70
N GLY A 380 19.90 -29.97 -20.13
CA GLY A 380 19.16 -29.00 -20.94
C GLY A 380 19.91 -28.59 -22.21
N GLN A 381 19.14 -28.01 -23.12
CA GLN A 381 19.62 -27.33 -24.32
C GLN A 381 19.73 -25.83 -24.04
N VAL A 382 20.79 -25.21 -24.54
CA VAL A 382 20.97 -23.75 -24.57
C VAL A 382 21.15 -23.32 -26.02
N SER A 383 20.52 -22.22 -26.42
CA SER A 383 20.60 -21.58 -27.73
C SER A 383 21.07 -20.13 -27.57
N ASP A 384 22.05 -19.77 -28.38
CA ASP A 384 22.44 -18.38 -28.64
C ASP A 384 22.18 -18.09 -30.13
N ILE A 385 22.19 -16.81 -30.52
CA ILE A 385 21.88 -16.28 -31.86
C ILE A 385 22.69 -16.98 -32.99
N LYS A 386 23.75 -17.73 -32.65
CA LYS A 386 24.66 -18.42 -33.60
C LYS A 386 24.91 -19.92 -33.35
N SER A 387 24.49 -20.54 -32.22
CA SER A 387 24.81 -21.95 -31.88
C SER A 387 23.89 -22.58 -30.82
N TYR A 388 23.90 -23.92 -30.73
CA TYR A 388 23.19 -24.73 -29.73
C TYR A 388 24.21 -25.53 -28.91
N CYS A 389 24.22 -25.46 -27.58
CA CYS A 389 25.09 -26.26 -26.71
C CYS A 389 24.31 -26.99 -25.60
N MET A 390 24.89 -28.02 -25.01
CA MET A 390 24.27 -28.76 -23.90
C MET A 390 24.66 -28.12 -22.56
N GLN A 391 23.76 -28.14 -21.59
CA GLN A 391 24.05 -27.71 -20.23
C GLN A 391 23.64 -28.79 -19.24
N VAL A 392 24.55 -29.13 -18.32
CA VAL A 392 24.28 -30.05 -17.21
C VAL A 392 24.22 -29.23 -15.93
N THR A 393 23.16 -29.44 -15.14
CA THR A 393 22.94 -28.75 -13.88
C THR A 393 22.75 -29.76 -12.76
N LYS A 394 23.55 -29.66 -11.70
CA LYS A 394 23.45 -30.49 -10.50
C LYS A 394 22.65 -29.77 -9.43
N LEU A 395 21.60 -30.44 -8.95
CA LEU A 395 20.83 -30.07 -7.78
C LEU A 395 21.37 -30.78 -6.53
N ALA A 396 21.43 -30.03 -5.44
CA ALA A 396 21.87 -30.45 -4.11
C ALA A 396 21.00 -31.61 -3.56
N GLY A 397 21.66 -32.57 -2.90
CA GLY A 397 21.01 -33.56 -2.05
C GLY A 397 20.82 -33.04 -0.61
N PRO A 398 20.14 -33.80 0.27
CA PRO A 398 19.86 -33.39 1.66
C PRO A 398 21.12 -33.09 2.49
N ASN A 399 22.28 -33.64 2.09
CA ASN A 399 23.55 -33.54 2.81
C ASN A 399 24.66 -32.80 2.04
N SER A 400 24.37 -32.27 0.84
CA SER A 400 25.37 -31.51 0.09
C SER A 400 25.53 -30.11 0.70
N GLN A 401 26.77 -29.74 1.00
CA GLN A 401 27.13 -28.35 1.27
C GLN A 401 26.82 -27.55 0.00
N PRO A 402 26.10 -26.41 0.06
CA PRO A 402 25.98 -25.53 -1.09
C PRO A 402 27.38 -25.20 -1.58
N GLY A 403 27.64 -25.37 -2.88
CA GLY A 403 28.88 -24.85 -3.48
C GLY A 403 29.02 -23.37 -3.15
N GLU A 404 30.25 -22.85 -3.07
CA GLU A 404 30.48 -21.42 -2.89
C GLU A 404 29.78 -20.64 -4.01
N ARG A 405 28.60 -20.07 -3.72
CA ARG A 405 27.96 -19.10 -4.60
C ARG A 405 28.84 -17.86 -4.64
N THR A 406 29.45 -17.59 -5.79
CA THR A 406 30.26 -16.38 -5.97
C THR A 406 29.37 -15.28 -6.56
N LEU A 407 29.43 -14.09 -5.99
CA LEU A 407 28.74 -12.92 -6.53
C LEU A 407 29.39 -12.52 -7.87
N GLU A 408 28.62 -12.45 -8.95
CA GLU A 408 29.10 -12.05 -10.27
C GLU A 408 28.93 -10.55 -10.52
N ARG A 409 27.78 -9.99 -10.11
CA ARG A 409 27.46 -8.57 -10.22
C ARG A 409 26.31 -8.16 -9.31
N ILE A 410 26.16 -6.86 -9.14
CA ILE A 410 24.94 -6.24 -8.62
C ILE A 410 24.34 -5.31 -9.68
N SER A 411 23.04 -5.06 -9.60
CA SER A 411 22.34 -4.09 -10.46
C SER A 411 21.20 -3.45 -9.70
N PHE A 412 20.92 -2.18 -9.97
CA PHE A 412 19.62 -1.63 -9.61
C PHE A 412 18.52 -2.35 -10.38
N THR A 413 17.34 -2.42 -9.75
CA THR A 413 16.12 -2.96 -10.38
C THR A 413 15.54 -1.95 -11.37
N ASP A 414 15.73 -0.66 -11.10
CA ASP A 414 15.36 0.44 -11.98
C ASP A 414 16.46 0.68 -13.04
N ASN A 415 16.06 0.99 -14.28
CA ASN A 415 16.98 1.38 -15.37
C ASN A 415 17.30 2.89 -15.40
N GLY A 416 16.71 3.66 -14.48
CA GLY A 416 16.75 5.11 -14.40
C GLY A 416 15.53 5.62 -13.63
N LYS A 417 15.66 6.76 -12.96
CA LYS A 417 14.60 7.29 -12.08
C LYS A 417 14.39 8.78 -12.31
N LYS A 418 13.12 9.19 -12.45
CA LYS A 418 12.72 10.59 -12.59
C LYS A 418 11.83 10.95 -11.40
N MET A 419 12.17 12.02 -10.69
CA MET A 419 11.50 12.41 -9.45
C MET A 419 11.46 13.92 -9.25
N ALA A 420 10.54 14.39 -8.43
CA ALA A 420 10.39 15.81 -8.12
C ALA A 420 11.35 16.26 -6.99
N VAL A 421 11.63 17.57 -6.93
CA VAL A 421 12.29 18.18 -5.76
C VAL A 421 11.45 17.94 -4.50
N GLY A 422 12.08 17.44 -3.44
CA GLY A 422 11.44 17.07 -2.17
C GLY A 422 11.03 15.60 -2.09
N GLU A 423 10.77 14.96 -3.23
CA GLU A 423 10.36 13.56 -3.32
C GLU A 423 11.45 12.65 -2.75
N HIS A 424 11.06 11.58 -2.06
CA HIS A 424 11.92 10.50 -1.66
C HIS A 424 11.31 9.14 -2.03
N THR A 425 12.15 8.21 -2.45
CA THR A 425 11.71 6.94 -3.00
C THR A 425 12.75 5.86 -2.74
N PRO A 426 12.35 4.65 -2.31
CA PRO A 426 13.28 3.54 -2.13
C PRO A 426 13.83 3.07 -3.49
N THR A 427 15.00 2.42 -3.44
CA THR A 427 15.56 1.67 -4.56
C THR A 427 15.92 0.25 -4.12
N ALA A 428 15.91 -0.69 -5.07
CA ALA A 428 16.24 -2.09 -4.82
C ALA A 428 17.43 -2.53 -5.67
N VAL A 429 18.41 -3.16 -5.02
CA VAL A 429 19.61 -3.69 -5.67
C VAL A 429 19.53 -5.21 -5.67
N THR A 430 19.71 -5.82 -6.84
CA THR A 430 19.70 -7.27 -7.03
C THR A 430 21.13 -7.77 -7.24
N ALA A 431 21.55 -8.74 -6.44
CA ALA A 431 22.76 -9.54 -6.62
C ALA A 431 22.50 -10.68 -7.60
N TYR A 432 23.50 -10.98 -8.43
CA TYR A 432 23.50 -12.08 -9.39
C TYR A 432 24.68 -12.99 -9.05
N TYR A 433 24.42 -14.27 -8.82
CA TYR A 433 25.42 -15.25 -8.41
C TYR A 433 25.77 -16.22 -9.53
N SER A 434 26.93 -16.88 -9.40
CA SER A 434 27.48 -17.82 -10.40
C SER A 434 26.68 -19.11 -10.58
N ASP A 435 25.81 -19.46 -9.64
CA ASP A 435 24.83 -20.54 -9.76
C ASP A 435 23.58 -20.12 -10.57
N GLY A 436 23.52 -18.87 -11.02
CA GLY A 436 22.39 -18.28 -11.73
C GLY A 436 21.27 -17.75 -10.82
N SER A 437 21.38 -17.94 -9.51
CA SER A 437 20.45 -17.36 -8.54
C SER A 437 20.57 -15.84 -8.48
N LYS A 438 19.47 -15.19 -8.11
CA LYS A 438 19.39 -13.73 -7.91
C LYS A 438 18.84 -13.48 -6.51
N GLU A 439 19.34 -12.46 -5.84
CA GLU A 439 18.87 -12.08 -4.50
C GLU A 439 18.72 -10.56 -4.43
N THR A 440 17.54 -10.07 -4.01
CA THR A 440 17.40 -8.65 -3.67
C THR A 440 18.10 -8.39 -2.35
N LEU A 441 19.13 -7.57 -2.39
CA LEU A 441 19.96 -7.23 -1.24
C LEU A 441 19.22 -6.24 -0.33
N LYS A 442 19.11 -6.58 0.95
CA LYS A 442 18.50 -5.72 1.98
C LYS A 442 19.52 -5.13 2.96
N ASP A 443 20.64 -5.82 3.15
CA ASP A 443 21.67 -5.47 4.14
C ASP A 443 23.07 -5.38 3.50
N SER A 444 23.99 -4.68 4.18
CA SER A 444 25.40 -4.54 3.81
C SER A 444 25.67 -3.85 2.46
N LEU A 445 24.68 -3.13 1.93
CA LEU A 445 24.86 -2.18 0.85
C LEU A 445 25.43 -0.87 1.40
N SER A 446 26.25 -0.22 0.60
CA SER A 446 26.55 1.21 0.78
C SER A 446 26.20 1.96 -0.47
N PHE A 447 25.69 3.18 -0.31
CA PHE A 447 25.27 4.03 -1.42
C PHE A 447 26.06 5.33 -1.43
N SER A 448 26.24 5.90 -2.62
CA SER A 448 26.75 7.27 -2.79
C SER A 448 26.06 7.96 -3.96
N SER A 449 26.09 9.29 -3.97
CA SER A 449 25.65 10.11 -5.11
C SER A 449 26.84 10.87 -5.68
N ASP A 450 26.92 10.96 -7.01
CA ASP A 450 27.92 11.81 -7.68
C ASP A 450 27.73 13.29 -7.34
N ASP A 451 26.47 13.71 -7.17
CA ASP A 451 26.07 15.05 -6.75
C ASP A 451 24.90 14.95 -5.75
N ALA A 452 25.23 15.01 -4.47
CA ALA A 452 24.28 14.98 -3.36
C ALA A 452 23.45 16.28 -3.22
N GLU A 453 23.83 17.36 -3.90
CA GLU A 453 23.03 18.60 -3.95
C GLU A 453 21.87 18.48 -4.93
N ILE A 454 21.95 17.57 -5.92
CA ILE A 454 20.86 17.23 -6.83
C ILE A 454 19.97 16.14 -6.22
N ALA A 455 20.54 15.00 -5.85
CA ALA A 455 19.82 13.94 -5.14
C ALA A 455 20.75 13.22 -4.18
N ASN A 456 20.33 13.02 -2.94
CA ASN A 456 21.07 12.24 -1.96
C ASN A 456 20.43 10.86 -1.76
N VAL A 457 21.18 9.94 -1.18
CA VAL A 457 20.74 8.57 -0.90
C VAL A 457 21.19 8.19 0.51
N ASP A 458 20.31 7.55 1.28
CA ASP A 458 20.64 7.09 2.63
C ASP A 458 21.17 5.64 2.65
N PHE A 459 21.55 5.16 3.83
CA PHE A 459 22.08 3.80 4.01
C PHE A 459 21.05 2.69 3.75
N LYS A 460 19.76 3.02 3.67
CA LYS A 460 18.67 2.10 3.34
C LYS A 460 18.33 2.12 1.85
N GLY A 461 19.01 2.95 1.05
CA GLY A 461 18.74 3.10 -0.38
C GLY A 461 17.53 4.00 -0.68
N ILE A 462 17.11 4.85 0.26
CA ILE A 462 16.08 5.86 0.00
C ILE A 462 16.76 7.06 -0.67
N ILE A 463 16.37 7.34 -1.91
CA ILE A 463 16.87 8.47 -2.70
C ILE A 463 15.93 9.65 -2.48
N LYS A 464 16.46 10.83 -2.18
CA LYS A 464 15.68 12.08 -2.07
C LYS A 464 16.17 13.12 -3.07
N GLY A 465 15.25 13.70 -3.82
CA GLY A 465 15.50 14.80 -4.74
C GLY A 465 15.64 16.12 -3.98
N ILE A 466 16.76 16.81 -4.17
CA ILE A 466 17.10 18.05 -3.46
C ILE A 466 17.00 19.27 -4.38
N LYS A 467 17.49 19.15 -5.61
CA LYS A 467 17.51 20.25 -6.59
C LYS A 467 17.37 19.70 -7.99
N ALA A 468 16.69 20.44 -8.86
CA ALA A 468 16.55 20.05 -10.26
C ALA A 468 17.91 19.89 -10.96
N GLY A 469 18.07 18.80 -11.68
CA GLY A 469 19.33 18.38 -12.29
C GLY A 469 19.37 16.88 -12.55
N ARG A 470 20.52 16.38 -12.99
CA ARG A 470 20.78 14.94 -13.15
C ARG A 470 22.00 14.54 -12.34
N THR A 471 21.92 13.40 -11.67
CA THR A 471 23.01 12.81 -10.90
C THR A 471 22.96 11.28 -11.03
N THR A 472 24.02 10.59 -10.60
CA THR A 472 24.08 9.13 -10.58
C THR A 472 24.22 8.64 -9.16
N ILE A 473 23.34 7.71 -8.77
CA ILE A 473 23.44 6.97 -7.51
C ILE A 473 24.23 5.68 -7.75
N HIS A 474 25.23 5.44 -6.91
CA HIS A 474 26.04 4.23 -6.92
C HIS A 474 25.65 3.35 -5.73
N ALA A 475 25.49 2.06 -5.98
CA ALA A 475 25.39 1.04 -4.94
C ALA A 475 26.65 0.18 -4.95
N PHE A 476 27.17 -0.13 -3.77
CA PHE A 476 28.32 -0.99 -3.58
C PHE A 476 27.97 -2.16 -2.68
N TYR A 477 28.37 -3.35 -3.09
CA TYR A 477 28.22 -4.58 -2.31
C TYR A 477 29.43 -5.48 -2.58
N GLN A 478 30.16 -5.81 -1.52
CA GLN A 478 31.45 -6.49 -1.62
C GLN A 478 32.41 -5.73 -2.57
N ASN A 479 32.89 -6.37 -3.63
CA ASN A 479 33.79 -5.75 -4.62
C ASN A 479 33.06 -5.30 -5.90
N HIS A 480 31.72 -5.24 -5.90
CA HIS A 480 30.91 -4.87 -7.06
C HIS A 480 30.19 -3.56 -6.86
N GLN A 481 29.93 -2.87 -7.97
CA GLN A 481 29.26 -1.58 -8.04
C GLN A 481 28.15 -1.61 -9.10
N ALA A 482 27.02 -0.96 -8.81
CA ALA A 482 25.94 -0.68 -9.76
C ALA A 482 25.68 0.83 -9.81
N GLN A 483 25.06 1.31 -10.90
CA GLN A 483 24.76 2.73 -11.14
C GLN A 483 23.29 2.92 -11.51
N LEU A 484 22.69 4.01 -11.04
CA LEU A 484 21.32 4.42 -11.34
C LEU A 484 21.31 5.91 -11.68
N GLU A 485 20.90 6.26 -12.91
CA GLU A 485 20.69 7.65 -13.30
C GLU A 485 19.42 8.20 -12.64
N VAL A 486 19.54 9.40 -12.03
CA VAL A 486 18.44 10.10 -11.37
C VAL A 486 18.28 11.49 -11.98
N GLU A 487 17.10 11.77 -12.53
CA GLU A 487 16.67 13.09 -12.98
C GLU A 487 15.71 13.71 -11.95
N VAL A 488 16.09 14.85 -11.39
CA VAL A 488 15.25 15.64 -10.48
C VAL A 488 14.69 16.84 -11.23
N PHE A 489 13.38 17.10 -11.10
CA PHE A 489 12.70 18.24 -11.73
C PHE A 489 11.91 19.07 -10.71
N GLU A 490 11.73 20.36 -11.00
CA GLU A 490 10.87 21.22 -10.17
C GLU A 490 9.38 21.00 -10.50
N VAL A 491 8.56 20.91 -9.47
CA VAL A 491 7.09 20.91 -9.60
C VAL A 491 6.64 22.38 -9.71
N PRO A 492 5.97 22.79 -10.80
CA PRO A 492 5.53 24.17 -10.96
C PRO A 492 4.59 24.59 -9.82
N ASN A 493 4.94 25.67 -9.10
CA ASN A 493 4.03 26.38 -8.21
C ASN A 493 3.42 27.55 -8.97
N LEU A 494 2.10 27.56 -9.09
CA LEU A 494 1.31 28.62 -9.73
C LEU A 494 0.65 29.57 -8.73
N GLY A 495 0.84 29.34 -7.43
CA GLY A 495 0.36 30.22 -6.36
C GLY A 495 1.25 31.44 -6.15
N ASP A 496 0.83 32.31 -5.23
CA ASP A 496 1.58 33.49 -4.80
C ASP A 496 2.19 33.31 -3.39
N ALA A 497 2.52 34.41 -2.71
CA ALA A 497 3.11 34.36 -1.37
C ALA A 497 2.13 33.87 -0.28
N ASP A 498 0.82 34.03 -0.49
CA ASP A 498 -0.22 33.79 0.51
C ASP A 498 -0.98 32.46 0.29
N HIS A 499 -0.77 31.83 -0.87
CA HIS A 499 -1.36 30.54 -1.23
C HIS A 499 -0.48 29.77 -2.23
N TRP A 500 -0.49 28.43 -2.18
CA TRP A 500 0.29 27.59 -3.10
C TRP A 500 -0.62 26.74 -3.98
N SER A 501 -0.17 26.50 -5.20
CA SER A 501 -0.89 25.70 -6.19
C SER A 501 0.10 24.90 -7.02
N TYR A 502 0.25 23.60 -6.73
CA TYR A 502 1.21 22.73 -7.40
C TYR A 502 0.55 21.79 -8.40
N GLN A 503 1.26 21.49 -9.50
CA GLN A 503 0.83 20.56 -10.54
C GLN A 503 1.64 19.26 -10.52
N TYR A 504 1.02 18.13 -10.15
CA TYR A 504 1.65 16.80 -10.04
C TYR A 504 1.23 15.87 -11.19
N GLY A 505 2.10 14.90 -11.47
CA GLY A 505 1.91 13.88 -12.50
C GLY A 505 3.14 13.74 -13.41
N ILE A 506 3.38 12.52 -13.88
CA ILE A 506 4.43 12.22 -14.88
C ILE A 506 3.78 11.92 -16.23
N ASP A 507 4.45 12.34 -17.31
CA ASP A 507 4.01 12.34 -18.71
C ASP A 507 2.85 11.38 -19.08
N HIS A 508 1.76 11.97 -19.62
CA HIS A 508 0.65 11.29 -20.33
C HIS A 508 -0.36 10.53 -19.44
N SER A 509 -0.36 10.79 -18.14
CA SER A 509 -1.30 10.17 -17.20
C SER A 509 -2.39 11.14 -16.74
N TYR A 510 -3.63 10.67 -16.68
CA TYR A 510 -4.75 11.41 -16.08
C TYR A 510 -4.98 10.86 -14.66
N ILE A 511 -4.91 11.72 -13.64
CA ILE A 511 -5.13 11.34 -12.24
C ILE A 511 -6.54 11.79 -11.81
N TYR A 512 -7.43 10.83 -11.53
CA TYR A 512 -8.75 11.08 -10.93
C TYR A 512 -8.65 10.93 -9.41
N VAL A 513 -8.68 12.03 -8.66
CA VAL A 513 -8.63 11.97 -7.19
C VAL A 513 -9.97 11.47 -6.65
N ARG A 514 -9.92 10.54 -5.68
CA ARG A 514 -11.09 9.98 -4.98
C ARG A 514 -11.12 10.35 -3.51
N SER A 515 -9.95 10.63 -2.92
CA SER A 515 -9.88 11.07 -1.53
C SER A 515 -8.64 11.93 -1.28
N ILE A 516 -8.81 12.90 -0.38
CA ILE A 516 -7.74 13.65 0.26
C ILE A 516 -8.01 13.63 1.77
N VAL A 517 -6.99 13.31 2.57
CA VAL A 517 -7.04 13.34 4.03
C VAL A 517 -5.85 14.10 4.60
N PRO A 518 -6.04 14.91 5.66
CA PRO A 518 -4.93 15.51 6.37
C PRO A 518 -4.13 14.42 7.08
N ALA A 519 -2.80 14.56 7.08
CA ALA A 519 -1.90 13.69 7.82
C ALA A 519 -1.53 14.30 9.17
N SER A 520 -1.14 13.45 10.12
CA SER A 520 -0.77 13.81 11.49
C SER A 520 0.42 14.77 11.57
N ASP A 521 1.28 14.75 10.56
CA ASP A 521 2.42 15.66 10.38
C ASP A 521 2.04 17.04 9.80
N GLY A 522 0.75 17.29 9.57
CA GLY A 522 0.23 18.51 8.96
C GLY A 522 0.28 18.53 7.43
N GLY A 523 0.75 17.45 6.80
CA GLY A 523 0.71 17.21 5.36
C GLY A 523 -0.61 16.62 4.87
N TYR A 524 -0.60 16.04 3.68
CA TYR A 524 -1.80 15.54 3.00
C TYR A 524 -1.55 14.22 2.30
N ILE A 525 -2.49 13.28 2.40
CA ILE A 525 -2.51 12.02 1.67
C ILE A 525 -3.62 12.12 0.63
N ILE A 526 -3.26 11.97 -0.64
CA ILE A 526 -4.16 12.01 -1.77
C ILE A 526 -4.15 10.65 -2.45
N THR A 527 -5.33 10.12 -2.76
CA THR A 527 -5.43 8.86 -3.51
C THR A 527 -6.48 8.93 -4.63
N GLY A 528 -6.31 8.08 -5.63
CA GLY A 528 -7.16 8.05 -6.81
C GLY A 528 -6.67 7.11 -7.90
N ASP A 529 -7.16 7.34 -9.11
CA ASP A 529 -6.95 6.46 -10.26
C ASP A 529 -6.04 7.14 -11.28
N MET A 530 -4.88 6.55 -11.57
CA MET A 530 -4.00 6.97 -12.66
C MET A 530 -4.39 6.23 -13.95
N ARG A 531 -4.76 6.97 -14.99
CA ARG A 531 -5.15 6.42 -16.31
C ARG A 531 -4.12 6.76 -17.38
N TYR A 532 -3.73 5.76 -18.16
CA TYR A 532 -2.86 5.94 -19.32
C TYR A 532 -3.70 6.10 -20.60
N GLU A 533 -3.52 7.20 -21.33
CA GLU A 533 -4.34 7.54 -22.51
C GLU A 533 -4.32 6.46 -23.61
N MET A 534 -3.25 5.66 -23.73
CA MET A 534 -3.09 4.67 -24.80
C MET A 534 -3.72 3.30 -24.51
N TYR A 535 -4.05 2.97 -23.26
CA TYR A 535 -4.38 1.58 -22.88
C TYR A 535 -5.67 1.41 -22.07
N GLY A 536 -6.27 2.49 -21.56
CA GLY A 536 -7.52 2.41 -20.78
C GLY A 536 -7.37 1.75 -19.40
N ILE A 537 -6.16 1.28 -19.04
CA ILE A 537 -5.81 0.70 -17.73
C ILE A 537 -5.84 1.81 -16.66
N ARG A 538 -6.26 1.43 -15.45
CA ARG A 538 -6.32 2.30 -14.26
C ARG A 538 -5.42 1.67 -13.21
N ASP A 539 -4.48 2.45 -12.68
CA ASP A 539 -3.64 2.04 -11.55
C ASP A 539 -4.00 2.86 -10.31
N ALA A 540 -3.91 2.26 -9.13
CA ALA A 540 -4.12 2.96 -7.87
C ALA A 540 -2.93 3.91 -7.64
N TYR A 541 -3.22 5.18 -7.39
CA TYR A 541 -2.23 6.22 -7.17
C TYR A 541 -2.35 6.79 -5.76
N VAL A 542 -1.19 7.02 -5.13
CA VAL A 542 -1.07 7.55 -3.78
C VAL A 542 -0.01 8.63 -3.80
N LEU A 543 -0.33 9.79 -3.25
CA LEU A 543 0.55 10.95 -3.18
C LEU A 543 0.57 11.48 -1.75
N LYS A 544 1.75 11.50 -1.14
CA LYS A 544 1.98 12.15 0.15
C LYS A 544 2.65 13.49 -0.08
N LEU A 545 2.05 14.54 0.49
CA LEU A 545 2.53 15.91 0.49
C LEU A 545 2.86 16.35 1.91
N ASN A 546 3.81 17.26 2.07
CA ASN A 546 4.00 18.00 3.32
C ASN A 546 3.02 19.18 3.44
N ALA A 547 3.06 19.89 4.57
CA ALA A 547 2.16 21.01 4.87
C ALA A 547 2.23 22.17 3.84
N SER A 548 3.36 22.30 3.14
CA SER A 548 3.60 23.32 2.11
C SER A 548 3.21 22.84 0.71
N GLY A 549 2.64 21.63 0.56
CA GLY A 549 2.33 21.06 -0.75
C GLY A 549 3.56 20.49 -1.47
N ILE A 550 4.75 20.45 -0.87
CA ILE A 550 5.88 19.79 -1.53
C ILE A 550 5.67 18.28 -1.43
N ILE A 551 5.85 17.58 -2.54
CA ILE A 551 5.78 16.12 -2.59
C ILE A 551 6.84 15.50 -1.67
N GLU A 552 6.39 14.56 -0.86
CA GLU A 552 7.26 13.73 -0.04
C GLU A 552 7.52 12.40 -0.72
N TRP A 553 6.47 11.70 -1.15
CA TRP A 553 6.60 10.51 -1.97
C TRP A 553 5.31 10.28 -2.76
N GLN A 554 5.41 9.49 -3.82
CA GLN A 554 4.26 8.99 -4.58
C GLN A 554 4.43 7.51 -4.89
N GLN A 555 3.32 6.80 -5.01
CA GLN A 555 3.30 5.37 -5.32
C GLN A 555 2.21 5.06 -6.34
N VAL A 556 2.56 4.21 -7.31
CA VAL A 556 1.61 3.60 -8.26
C VAL A 556 1.53 2.12 -7.93
N ILE A 557 0.36 1.66 -7.51
CA ILE A 557 0.11 0.25 -7.18
C ILE A 557 -0.58 -0.38 -8.39
N ARG A 558 0.16 -1.26 -9.09
CA ARG A 558 -0.28 -1.92 -10.31
C ARG A 558 -0.75 -3.34 -10.01
N HIS A 559 -1.93 -3.70 -10.49
CA HIS A 559 -2.45 -5.05 -10.33
C HIS A 559 -2.35 -5.85 -11.65
N GLY A 560 -1.27 -6.61 -11.80
CA GLY A 560 -1.03 -7.43 -12.99
C GLY A 560 -0.90 -6.64 -14.30
N LEU A 561 -0.81 -7.34 -15.44
CA LEU A 561 -0.70 -6.70 -16.77
C LEU A 561 -2.07 -6.43 -17.44
N SER A 562 -3.18 -6.84 -16.81
CA SER A 562 -4.55 -6.75 -17.35
C SER A 562 -5.62 -6.32 -16.33
N GLY A 563 -5.23 -6.06 -15.09
CA GLY A 563 -6.14 -5.66 -14.02
C GLY A 563 -6.19 -4.14 -13.86
N HIS A 564 -7.38 -3.59 -13.64
CA HIS A 564 -7.54 -2.23 -13.12
C HIS A 564 -7.34 -2.27 -11.60
N ALA A 565 -6.67 -1.28 -11.02
CA ALA A 565 -6.73 -0.97 -9.61
C ALA A 565 -7.19 0.49 -9.44
N GLU A 566 -8.23 0.69 -8.66
CA GLU A 566 -8.79 1.99 -8.31
C GLU A 566 -8.66 2.18 -6.80
N ALA A 567 -8.22 3.35 -6.37
CA ALA A 567 -8.11 3.68 -4.96
C ALA A 567 -9.17 4.71 -4.60
N HIS A 568 -10.14 4.32 -3.76
CA HIS A 568 -11.33 5.13 -3.46
C HIS A 568 -11.15 5.94 -2.17
N LYS A 569 -10.60 5.34 -1.11
CA LYS A 569 -10.36 5.98 0.17
C LYS A 569 -8.96 5.66 0.68
N ALA A 570 -8.35 6.63 1.35
CA ALA A 570 -7.14 6.43 2.13
C ALA A 570 -7.34 6.99 3.55
N ILE A 571 -6.72 6.33 4.52
CA ILE A 571 -6.59 6.79 5.90
C ILE A 571 -5.14 6.65 6.35
N GLU A 572 -4.70 7.52 7.25
CA GLU A 572 -3.46 7.30 8.01
C GLU A 572 -3.77 6.33 9.16
N THR A 573 -2.97 5.28 9.29
CA THR A 573 -3.12 4.30 10.37
C THR A 573 -2.40 4.77 11.64
N LYS A 574 -2.80 4.27 12.81
CA LYS A 574 -2.25 4.62 14.13
C LYS A 574 -0.74 4.38 14.25
N ASP A 575 -0.19 3.48 13.44
CA ASP A 575 1.25 3.22 13.33
C ASP A 575 2.00 4.19 12.39
N GLY A 576 1.32 5.19 11.84
CA GLY A 576 1.85 6.18 10.89
C GLY A 576 1.90 5.70 9.45
N GLY A 577 1.42 4.48 9.17
CA GLY A 577 1.23 3.97 7.81
C GLY A 577 0.04 4.59 7.09
N ILE A 578 -0.23 4.11 5.88
CA ILE A 578 -1.36 4.52 5.05
C ILE A 578 -2.08 3.28 4.57
N LEU A 579 -3.39 3.24 4.82
CA LEU A 579 -4.25 2.19 4.31
C LEU A 579 -5.15 2.74 3.21
N ILE A 580 -5.29 1.97 2.15
CA ILE A 580 -6.13 2.29 0.99
C ILE A 580 -7.17 1.20 0.83
N SER A 581 -8.39 1.61 0.51
CA SER A 581 -9.42 0.72 -0.03
C SER A 581 -9.84 1.18 -1.42
N GLY A 582 -10.26 0.22 -2.23
CA GLY A 582 -10.84 0.51 -3.52
C GLY A 582 -11.26 -0.75 -4.26
N THR A 583 -11.10 -0.75 -5.58
CA THR A 583 -11.66 -1.78 -6.45
C THR A 583 -10.60 -2.26 -7.43
N THR A 584 -10.59 -3.57 -7.70
CA THR A 584 -9.84 -4.11 -8.83
C THR A 584 -10.75 -4.93 -9.73
N SER A 585 -10.49 -4.90 -11.04
CA SER A 585 -11.23 -5.70 -12.02
C SER A 585 -10.30 -6.27 -13.07
N ASN A 586 -10.54 -7.54 -13.44
CA ASN A 586 -9.74 -8.23 -14.43
C ASN A 586 -10.42 -8.11 -15.80
N HIS A 587 -9.84 -7.32 -16.71
CA HIS A 587 -10.42 -7.06 -18.03
C HIS A 587 -9.97 -8.13 -19.04
N ASP A 588 -10.44 -9.35 -18.88
CA ASP A 588 -10.36 -10.36 -19.93
C ASP A 588 -11.59 -10.20 -20.83
N TYR A 589 -11.43 -9.66 -22.04
CA TYR A 589 -12.49 -9.28 -23.01
C TYR A 589 -13.45 -10.42 -23.45
N SER A 590 -13.37 -11.60 -22.82
CA SER A 590 -14.14 -12.80 -23.17
C SER A 590 -15.13 -13.29 -22.10
N ARG A 591 -15.15 -12.72 -20.87
CA ARG A 591 -16.09 -13.12 -19.80
C ARG A 591 -16.44 -11.94 -18.87
N ASN A 592 -17.68 -11.87 -18.38
CA ASN A 592 -18.21 -10.88 -17.43
C ASN A 592 -17.14 -10.38 -16.43
N THR A 593 -16.75 -9.11 -16.55
CA THR A 593 -15.79 -8.44 -15.67
C THR A 593 -16.36 -8.30 -14.27
N ARG A 594 -15.59 -8.70 -13.24
CA ARG A 594 -15.99 -8.66 -11.83
C ARG A 594 -15.13 -7.65 -11.07
N ASP A 595 -15.76 -6.67 -10.45
CA ASP A 595 -15.14 -5.71 -9.54
C ASP A 595 -14.96 -6.39 -8.17
N VAL A 596 -13.77 -6.38 -7.56
CA VAL A 596 -13.53 -6.93 -6.22
C VAL A 596 -12.89 -5.90 -5.31
N VAL A 597 -13.13 -6.02 -4.00
CA VAL A 597 -12.55 -5.12 -3.01
C VAL A 597 -11.04 -5.32 -2.98
N PHE A 598 -10.33 -4.21 -3.19
CA PHE A 598 -8.88 -4.10 -3.13
C PHE A 598 -8.48 -3.32 -1.88
N MET A 599 -7.47 -3.80 -1.16
CA MET A 599 -6.84 -3.06 -0.07
C MET A 599 -5.32 -3.10 -0.22
N ALA A 600 -4.66 -2.00 0.13
CA ALA A 600 -3.21 -1.92 0.21
C ALA A 600 -2.80 -1.13 1.45
N LYS A 601 -1.80 -1.64 2.18
CA LYS A 601 -1.16 -0.94 3.30
C LYS A 601 0.26 -0.57 2.94
N LEU A 602 0.61 0.70 3.17
CA LEU A 602 1.95 1.24 3.02
C LEU A 602 2.45 1.71 4.38
N ASN A 603 3.76 1.68 4.59
CA ASN A 603 4.35 2.34 5.74
C ASN A 603 4.42 3.87 5.55
N ALA A 604 4.87 4.59 6.58
CA ALA A 604 5.02 6.05 6.55
C ALA A 604 5.93 6.58 5.41
N GLN A 605 6.82 5.75 4.86
CA GLN A 605 7.72 6.08 3.76
C GLN A 605 7.14 5.73 2.37
N GLY A 606 5.88 5.28 2.29
CA GLY A 606 5.23 4.92 1.02
C GLY A 606 5.69 3.57 0.46
N ILE A 607 6.30 2.72 1.28
CA ILE A 607 6.68 1.35 0.90
C ILE A 607 5.48 0.44 1.14
N LEU A 608 5.06 -0.30 0.11
CA LEU A 608 3.98 -1.29 0.19
C LEU A 608 4.37 -2.42 1.16
N GLU A 609 3.58 -2.60 2.22
CA GLU A 609 3.74 -3.69 3.19
C GLU A 609 2.98 -4.94 2.75
N TRP A 610 1.73 -4.75 2.31
CA TRP A 610 0.91 -5.80 1.74
C TRP A 610 -0.19 -5.21 0.85
N GLU A 611 -0.64 -6.01 -0.11
CA GLU A 611 -1.84 -5.78 -0.91
C GLU A 611 -2.70 -7.05 -0.90
N LYS A 612 -4.02 -6.87 -0.88
CA LYS A 612 -4.97 -7.97 -0.82
C LYS A 612 -6.22 -7.70 -1.63
N GLU A 613 -6.75 -8.79 -2.18
CA GLU A 613 -8.06 -8.84 -2.81
C GLU A 613 -9.00 -9.69 -2.00
N PHE A 614 -10.27 -9.31 -2.00
CA PHE A 614 -11.31 -10.02 -1.28
C PHE A 614 -12.41 -10.47 -2.25
N PRO A 615 -12.23 -11.63 -2.92
CA PRO A 615 -13.20 -12.16 -3.87
C PRO A 615 -14.45 -12.69 -3.14
N GLY A 616 -15.64 -12.51 -3.70
CA GLY A 616 -16.86 -13.09 -3.11
C GLY A 616 -18.19 -12.66 -3.71
N VAL A 617 -18.29 -11.43 -4.22
CA VAL A 617 -19.38 -10.89 -5.05
C VAL A 617 -18.81 -9.64 -5.76
N ASP A 618 -19.41 -9.15 -6.84
CA ASP A 618 -18.94 -7.94 -7.54
C ASP A 618 -19.08 -6.71 -6.63
N ARG A 619 -18.00 -6.28 -5.99
CA ARG A 619 -17.99 -5.31 -4.88
C ARG A 619 -16.85 -4.31 -4.97
N ALA A 620 -17.16 -3.02 -4.91
CA ALA A 620 -16.18 -1.92 -4.79
C ALA A 620 -15.86 -1.60 -3.32
N GLY A 621 -14.62 -1.24 -2.95
CA GLY A 621 -14.23 -0.85 -1.58
C GLY A 621 -14.30 0.66 -1.32
N ASN A 622 -15.50 1.19 -1.07
CA ASN A 622 -15.78 2.63 -1.08
C ASN A 622 -15.10 3.43 0.04
N ALA A 623 -15.15 2.92 1.28
CA ALA A 623 -14.62 3.59 2.46
C ALA A 623 -13.98 2.59 3.41
N VAL A 624 -13.04 3.08 4.21
CA VAL A 624 -12.27 2.29 5.17
C VAL A 624 -12.00 3.10 6.43
N ASP A 625 -11.99 2.42 7.57
CA ASP A 625 -11.54 2.96 8.86
C ASP A 625 -10.77 1.91 9.68
N GLU A 626 -9.91 2.36 10.59
CA GLU A 626 -9.11 1.51 11.48
C GLU A 626 -9.82 1.28 12.81
N THR A 627 -9.93 0.01 13.23
CA THR A 627 -10.56 -0.36 14.51
C THR A 627 -9.57 -0.27 15.68
N ASP A 628 -10.08 -0.21 16.91
CA ASP A 628 -9.24 -0.05 18.12
C ASP A 628 -8.32 -1.24 18.41
N ASP A 629 -8.66 -2.41 17.89
CA ASP A 629 -7.82 -3.62 17.89
C ASP A 629 -6.71 -3.59 16.82
N GLY A 630 -6.60 -2.52 16.03
CA GLY A 630 -5.64 -2.36 14.93
C GLY A 630 -6.04 -3.07 13.63
N GLY A 631 -7.23 -3.67 13.58
CA GLY A 631 -7.85 -4.18 12.36
C GLY A 631 -8.51 -3.09 11.52
N PHE A 632 -9.23 -3.48 10.47
CA PHE A 632 -9.86 -2.54 9.54
C PHE A 632 -11.29 -2.92 9.22
N VAL A 633 -12.14 -1.92 8.98
CA VAL A 633 -13.50 -2.09 8.46
C VAL A 633 -13.63 -1.38 7.12
N VAL A 634 -14.18 -2.08 6.13
CA VAL A 634 -14.35 -1.58 4.76
C VAL A 634 -15.79 -1.74 4.32
N THR A 635 -16.37 -0.72 3.70
CA THR A 635 -17.67 -0.83 3.02
C THR A 635 -17.51 -1.14 1.55
N GLY A 636 -18.53 -1.77 0.97
CA GLY A 636 -18.61 -1.89 -0.47
C GLY A 636 -19.98 -1.91 -1.12
N ALA A 637 -20.00 -1.58 -2.41
CA ALA A 637 -21.19 -1.48 -3.26
C ALA A 637 -21.20 -2.57 -4.34
N ASN A 638 -22.38 -3.10 -4.67
CA ASN A 638 -22.54 -3.90 -5.89
C ASN A 638 -22.85 -2.96 -7.07
N PRO A 639 -22.03 -2.92 -8.15
CA PRO A 639 -22.28 -2.09 -9.33
C PRO A 639 -23.62 -2.42 -10.04
N GLU A 640 -24.08 -3.67 -9.97
CA GLU A 640 -25.27 -4.18 -10.67
C GLU A 640 -26.56 -4.11 -9.83
N ALA A 641 -26.55 -3.33 -8.74
CA ALA A 641 -27.58 -3.28 -7.70
C ALA A 641 -27.68 -4.57 -6.85
N GLY A 642 -27.46 -4.43 -5.54
CA GLY A 642 -27.51 -5.54 -4.59
C GLY A 642 -27.41 -5.07 -3.12
N PRO A 643 -27.27 -6.01 -2.16
CA PRO A 643 -27.11 -5.70 -0.74
C PRO A 643 -25.97 -4.71 -0.51
N ALA A 644 -25.89 -3.94 0.57
CA ALA A 644 -24.63 -3.30 0.97
C ALA A 644 -23.64 -4.37 1.50
N TYR A 645 -22.34 -4.09 1.50
CA TYR A 645 -21.29 -5.01 1.99
C TYR A 645 -20.42 -4.35 3.05
N VAL A 646 -20.05 -5.11 4.08
CA VAL A 646 -19.00 -4.72 5.04
C VAL A 646 -18.04 -5.88 5.27
N LEU A 647 -16.75 -5.57 5.21
CA LEU A 647 -15.64 -6.46 5.49
C LEU A 647 -14.93 -5.98 6.76
N LYS A 648 -14.62 -6.89 7.69
CA LYS A 648 -13.66 -6.66 8.77
C LYS A 648 -12.45 -7.55 8.60
N THR A 649 -11.27 -6.95 8.76
CA THR A 649 -9.97 -7.64 8.74
C THR A 649 -9.18 -7.36 10.00
N ASP A 650 -8.15 -8.18 10.24
CA ASP A 650 -7.10 -7.88 11.20
C ASP A 650 -6.08 -6.88 10.63
N SER A 651 -5.07 -6.51 11.43
CA SER A 651 -4.01 -5.56 11.04
C SER A 651 -3.13 -6.02 9.86
N GLN A 652 -3.16 -7.31 9.54
CA GLN A 652 -2.46 -7.94 8.42
C GLN A 652 -3.39 -8.14 7.21
N GLY A 653 -4.62 -7.63 7.27
CA GLY A 653 -5.62 -7.77 6.21
C GLY A 653 -6.19 -9.18 6.09
N GLN A 654 -6.08 -10.05 7.10
CA GLN A 654 -6.78 -11.34 7.09
C GLN A 654 -8.25 -11.12 7.41
N VAL A 655 -9.15 -11.77 6.65
CA VAL A 655 -10.59 -11.65 6.84
C VAL A 655 -10.98 -12.22 8.20
N MET A 656 -11.54 -11.38 9.07
CA MET A 656 -12.18 -11.83 10.30
C MET A 656 -13.63 -12.22 10.04
N TRP A 657 -14.36 -11.34 9.34
CA TRP A 657 -15.70 -11.61 8.84
C TRP A 657 -16.04 -10.67 7.68
N ASN A 658 -16.99 -11.09 6.86
CA ASN A 658 -17.64 -10.21 5.89
C ASN A 658 -19.13 -10.51 5.84
N ARG A 659 -19.94 -9.48 5.60
CA ARG A 659 -21.41 -9.59 5.61
C ARG A 659 -22.04 -8.69 4.57
N THR A 660 -23.22 -9.11 4.12
CA THR A 660 -24.10 -8.35 3.24
C THR A 660 -25.37 -7.93 3.97
N TYR A 661 -25.89 -6.74 3.64
CA TYR A 661 -27.06 -6.15 4.29
C TYR A 661 -28.08 -5.70 3.25
N SER A 662 -29.28 -6.26 3.29
CA SER A 662 -30.35 -5.95 2.34
C SER A 662 -31.50 -5.26 3.03
N PHE A 663 -31.74 -4.00 2.65
CA PHE A 663 -32.81 -3.16 3.21
C PHE A 663 -33.78 -2.61 2.15
N GLY A 664 -33.60 -2.99 0.88
CA GLY A 664 -34.40 -2.54 -0.26
C GLY A 664 -33.97 -3.22 -1.57
N TYR A 665 -34.11 -2.54 -2.70
CA TYR A 665 -33.67 -3.04 -4.01
C TYR A 665 -32.19 -2.73 -4.29
N TYR A 666 -31.81 -1.44 -4.26
CA TYR A 666 -30.43 -0.98 -4.35
C TYR A 666 -29.95 -0.48 -2.98
N GLN A 667 -28.75 -0.89 -2.54
CA GLN A 667 -28.14 -0.38 -1.31
C GLN A 667 -26.66 -0.11 -1.52
N ASN A 668 -26.18 0.99 -0.95
CA ASN A 668 -24.78 1.33 -0.97
C ASN A 668 -24.41 2.06 0.33
N TYR A 669 -23.30 1.65 0.97
CA TYR A 669 -22.66 2.44 2.02
C TYR A 669 -21.54 3.28 1.42
N ASN A 670 -21.67 4.59 1.58
CA ASN A 670 -20.75 5.58 1.05
C ASN A 670 -19.58 5.86 2.01
N ASP A 671 -19.81 5.74 3.33
CA ASP A 671 -18.80 6.02 4.36
C ASP A 671 -19.03 5.13 5.59
N ILE A 672 -17.97 4.89 6.37
CA ILE A 672 -17.98 4.03 7.56
C ILE A 672 -17.00 4.54 8.61
N LEU A 673 -17.36 4.38 9.88
CA LEU A 673 -16.47 4.60 11.02
C LEU A 673 -16.41 3.38 11.91
N ALA A 674 -15.21 3.07 12.41
CA ALA A 674 -15.04 2.21 13.56
C ALA A 674 -15.61 2.87 14.81
N THR A 675 -16.14 2.07 15.73
CA THR A 675 -16.71 2.58 16.99
C THR A 675 -15.98 2.01 18.21
N PRO A 676 -15.90 2.75 19.34
CA PRO A 676 -15.10 2.32 20.51
C PRO A 676 -15.55 1.01 21.16
N ASP A 677 -16.78 0.57 20.90
CA ASP A 677 -17.30 -0.73 21.31
C ASP A 677 -16.78 -1.92 20.46
N GLY A 678 -15.87 -1.65 19.51
CA GLY A 678 -15.30 -2.63 18.57
C GLY A 678 -16.16 -2.89 17.34
N GLY A 679 -17.32 -2.25 17.22
CA GLY A 679 -18.21 -2.31 16.07
C GLY A 679 -17.90 -1.26 15.00
N SER A 680 -18.93 -0.90 14.22
CA SER A 680 -18.84 0.17 13.23
C SER A 680 -20.19 0.85 12.97
N ILE A 681 -20.18 2.04 12.38
CA ILE A 681 -21.36 2.76 11.93
C ILE A 681 -21.18 3.16 10.46
N ALA A 682 -22.10 2.77 9.60
CA ALA A 682 -22.04 3.00 8.16
C ALA A 682 -23.23 3.86 7.68
N VAL A 683 -22.98 4.74 6.72
CA VAL A 683 -24.00 5.62 6.12
C VAL A 683 -24.05 5.46 4.60
N GLY A 684 -25.23 5.68 4.02
CA GLY A 684 -25.39 5.57 2.59
C GLY A 684 -26.81 5.76 2.09
N VAL A 685 -27.17 4.99 1.06
CA VAL A 685 -28.47 5.06 0.38
C VAL A 685 -29.12 3.69 0.26
N VAL A 686 -30.45 3.66 0.37
CA VAL A 686 -31.31 2.54 0.00
C VAL A 686 -32.38 3.01 -0.97
N ASP A 687 -32.56 2.32 -2.08
CA ASP A 687 -33.69 2.51 -3.00
C ASP A 687 -34.82 1.53 -2.66
N THR A 688 -36.04 2.07 -2.54
CA THR A 688 -37.26 1.30 -2.33
C THR A 688 -38.12 1.37 -3.60
N TYR A 689 -38.18 0.25 -4.32
CA TYR A 689 -38.71 0.18 -5.69
C TYR A 689 -40.20 0.55 -5.76
N GLU A 690 -40.50 1.83 -5.99
CA GLU A 690 -41.69 2.44 -6.64
C GLU A 690 -41.51 3.97 -6.52
N GLY A 691 -41.03 4.62 -7.59
CA GLY A 691 -40.99 6.10 -7.67
C GLY A 691 -39.62 6.80 -7.51
N ASN A 692 -38.49 6.06 -7.50
CA ASN A 692 -37.13 6.66 -7.48
C ASN A 692 -36.82 7.41 -6.16
N ASN A 693 -37.24 6.81 -5.05
CA ASN A 693 -37.24 7.36 -3.70
C ASN A 693 -35.99 6.89 -2.93
N ASP A 694 -34.84 7.52 -3.20
CA ASP A 694 -33.61 7.27 -2.46
C ASP A 694 -33.80 7.63 -0.98
N GLU A 695 -33.42 6.75 -0.06
CA GLU A 695 -33.52 6.99 1.38
C GLU A 695 -32.15 6.90 2.05
N ALA A 696 -31.79 7.92 2.82
CA ALA A 696 -30.54 7.96 3.56
C ALA A 696 -30.62 6.93 4.69
N ILE A 697 -29.67 5.99 4.74
CA ILE A 697 -29.60 4.96 5.79
C ILE A 697 -28.39 5.15 6.68
N VAL A 698 -28.59 4.90 7.97
CA VAL A 698 -27.55 4.82 9.00
C VAL A 698 -27.64 3.46 9.65
N THR A 699 -26.55 2.70 9.68
CA THR A 699 -26.54 1.35 10.25
C THR A 699 -25.41 1.21 11.26
N LYS A 700 -25.74 0.90 12.51
CA LYS A 700 -24.78 0.52 13.54
C LYS A 700 -24.64 -1.00 13.56
N LEU A 701 -23.40 -1.43 13.49
CA LEU A 701 -22.97 -2.82 13.51
C LEU A 701 -22.20 -3.10 14.80
N GLY A 702 -22.39 -4.30 15.33
CA GLY A 702 -21.59 -4.81 16.44
C GLY A 702 -20.23 -5.35 15.95
N PRO A 703 -19.35 -5.77 16.87
CA PRO A 703 -17.99 -6.26 16.53
C PRO A 703 -17.95 -7.45 15.57
N ASN A 704 -19.02 -8.25 15.53
CA ASN A 704 -19.15 -9.43 14.66
C ASN A 704 -19.92 -9.14 13.34
N GLY A 705 -20.28 -7.87 13.09
CA GLY A 705 -21.08 -7.44 11.94
C GLY A 705 -22.58 -7.69 12.07
N ASP A 706 -23.09 -8.03 13.27
CA ASP A 706 -24.53 -8.12 13.48
C ASP A 706 -25.13 -6.69 13.57
N VAL A 707 -26.29 -6.48 12.95
CA VAL A 707 -26.97 -5.17 12.99
C VAL A 707 -27.47 -4.91 14.41
N VAL A 708 -26.94 -3.88 15.06
CA VAL A 708 -27.42 -3.41 16.37
C VAL A 708 -28.69 -2.59 16.16
N TRP A 709 -28.64 -1.64 15.23
CA TRP A 709 -29.80 -0.89 14.76
C TRP A 709 -29.54 -0.34 13.35
N ASN A 710 -30.62 -0.10 12.60
CA ASN A 710 -30.57 0.70 11.38
C ASN A 710 -31.70 1.73 11.41
N LYS A 711 -31.45 2.91 10.84
CA LYS A 711 -32.43 4.01 10.77
C LYS A 711 -32.36 4.69 9.41
N LYS A 712 -33.54 5.06 8.92
CA LYS A 712 -33.68 5.92 7.73
C LYS A 712 -33.80 7.37 8.18
N LEU A 713 -33.07 8.26 7.53
CA LEU A 713 -33.19 9.70 7.74
C LEU A 713 -34.24 10.26 6.78
N LEU A 714 -35.15 11.07 7.33
CA LEU A 714 -36.19 11.77 6.57
C LEU A 714 -35.70 13.16 6.16
N PRO A 715 -36.30 13.81 5.13
CA PRO A 715 -37.35 13.29 4.26
C PRO A 715 -36.84 12.23 3.27
N ILE A 716 -37.78 11.51 2.64
CA ILE A 716 -37.51 10.58 1.53
C ILE A 716 -36.94 11.36 0.34
N GLY A 717 -36.08 10.73 -0.47
CA GLY A 717 -35.35 11.35 -1.59
C GLY A 717 -33.96 11.87 -1.19
N ARG A 718 -33.40 11.39 -0.07
CA ARG A 718 -32.18 11.85 0.59
C ARG A 718 -31.08 10.79 0.51
N ILE A 719 -29.82 11.19 0.33
CA ILE A 719 -28.64 10.30 0.30
C ILE A 719 -27.65 10.76 1.36
N ALA A 720 -27.10 9.84 2.17
CA ALA A 720 -26.02 10.13 3.10
C ALA A 720 -24.66 9.81 2.49
N TYR A 721 -23.72 10.75 2.58
CA TYR A 721 -22.42 10.66 1.90
C TYR A 721 -21.24 10.51 2.84
N SER A 722 -21.29 11.16 4.01
CA SER A 722 -20.15 11.22 4.92
C SER A 722 -20.61 11.24 6.37
N ILE A 723 -19.81 10.59 7.22
CA ILE A 723 -20.03 10.53 8.66
C ILE A 723 -18.71 10.79 9.40
N ILE A 724 -18.77 11.56 10.49
CA ILE A 724 -17.63 11.76 11.41
C ILE A 724 -18.09 11.62 12.87
N SER A 725 -17.16 11.30 13.77
CA SER A 725 -17.40 11.36 15.22
C SER A 725 -17.17 12.77 15.77
N THR A 726 -17.90 13.11 16.83
CA THR A 726 -17.72 14.33 17.62
C THR A 726 -16.82 14.07 18.84
N ASP A 727 -16.33 15.14 19.50
CA ASP A 727 -15.60 15.04 20.78
C ASP A 727 -16.39 14.33 21.88
N GLU A 728 -17.72 14.42 21.79
CA GLU A 728 -18.65 13.94 22.82
C GLU A 728 -19.06 12.48 22.59
N GLY A 729 -18.55 11.84 21.53
CA GLY A 729 -18.86 10.45 21.17
C GLY A 729 -20.13 10.28 20.32
N ASP A 730 -20.80 11.37 19.95
CA ASP A 730 -21.90 11.37 18.98
C ASP A 730 -21.38 11.35 17.54
N TYR A 731 -22.29 11.16 16.58
CA TYR A 731 -21.98 11.12 15.15
C TYR A 731 -22.67 12.24 14.38
N LEU A 732 -21.95 12.82 13.41
CA LEU A 732 -22.48 13.81 12.47
C LEU A 732 -22.52 13.24 11.07
N ILE A 733 -23.66 13.43 10.38
CA ILE A 733 -23.93 12.85 9.08
C ILE A 733 -24.30 13.95 8.10
N ALA A 734 -23.58 14.00 6.97
CA ALA A 734 -23.91 14.87 5.84
C ALA A 734 -24.68 14.11 4.79
N SER A 735 -25.71 14.76 4.30
CA SER A 735 -26.65 14.16 3.36
C SER A 735 -27.40 15.25 2.62
N ASN A 736 -27.91 14.92 1.45
CA ASN A 736 -28.65 15.86 0.62
C ASN A 736 -29.85 15.19 -0.04
N THR A 737 -30.83 15.98 -0.42
CA THR A 737 -31.92 15.55 -1.30
C THR A 737 -31.57 15.82 -2.75
N LYS A 738 -32.22 15.11 -3.69
CA LYS A 738 -32.10 15.38 -5.13
C LYS A 738 -32.38 16.85 -5.51
N ASP A 739 -33.27 17.51 -4.77
CA ASP A 739 -33.63 18.92 -4.99
C ASP A 739 -32.62 19.93 -4.40
N GLY A 740 -31.48 19.48 -3.87
CA GLY A 740 -30.38 20.34 -3.41
C GLY A 740 -30.47 20.83 -1.97
N VAL A 741 -31.36 20.28 -1.15
CA VAL A 741 -31.43 20.59 0.29
C VAL A 741 -30.39 19.77 1.03
N ASN A 742 -29.51 20.44 1.77
CA ASN A 742 -28.43 19.78 2.51
C ASN A 742 -28.79 19.68 3.99
N TYR A 743 -28.45 18.55 4.60
CA TYR A 743 -28.75 18.24 5.98
C TYR A 743 -27.49 17.83 6.72
N LEU A 744 -27.34 18.38 7.93
CA LEU A 744 -26.40 17.90 8.92
C LEU A 744 -27.19 17.36 10.11
N THR A 745 -27.09 16.05 10.33
CA THR A 745 -27.80 15.37 11.41
C THR A 745 -26.81 14.91 12.45
N ARG A 746 -27.01 15.34 13.71
CA ARG A 746 -26.28 14.81 14.87
C ARG A 746 -27.09 13.73 15.53
N ILE A 747 -26.51 12.55 15.69
CA ILE A 747 -27.13 11.41 16.35
C ILE A 747 -26.26 10.90 17.49
N ASN A 748 -26.89 10.35 18.53
CA ASN A 748 -26.16 9.60 19.57
C ASN A 748 -25.87 8.16 19.12
N ASP A 749 -25.14 7.41 19.95
CA ASP A 749 -24.80 6.00 19.69
C ASP A 749 -26.01 5.04 19.61
N ARG A 750 -27.17 5.45 20.11
CA ARG A 750 -28.45 4.73 19.94
C ARG A 750 -29.19 5.10 18.64
N GLY A 751 -28.57 5.95 17.82
CA GLY A 751 -29.10 6.52 16.59
C GLY A 751 -30.24 7.51 16.82
N GLU A 752 -30.44 8.02 18.03
CA GLU A 752 -31.45 9.05 18.29
C GLU A 752 -30.94 10.38 17.79
N VAL A 753 -31.76 11.10 17.02
CA VAL A 753 -31.42 12.44 16.53
C VAL A 753 -31.39 13.40 17.71
N ILE A 754 -30.21 13.96 17.98
CA ILE A 754 -30.02 15.01 18.99
C ILE A 754 -30.50 16.33 18.40
N TRP A 755 -30.04 16.64 17.20
CA TRP A 755 -30.51 17.76 16.42
C TRP A 755 -30.25 17.54 14.93
N GLU A 756 -31.00 18.28 14.12
CA GLU A 756 -30.78 18.37 12.68
C GLU A 756 -30.72 19.85 12.27
N ARG A 757 -29.88 20.13 11.27
CA ARG A 757 -29.81 21.43 10.60
C ARG A 757 -30.02 21.23 9.12
N THR A 758 -30.71 22.18 8.52
CA THR A 758 -30.98 22.21 7.09
C THR A 758 -30.34 23.46 6.51
N TYR A 759 -29.66 23.29 5.39
CA TYR A 759 -29.03 24.37 4.65
C TYR A 759 -29.60 24.38 3.24
N GLU A 760 -30.38 25.42 2.94
CA GLU A 760 -30.85 25.69 1.59
C GLU A 760 -29.65 26.14 0.76
N ALA A 761 -29.29 25.31 -0.21
CA ALA A 761 -28.21 25.60 -1.14
C ALA A 761 -28.75 26.40 -2.32
N GLN A 762 -27.89 27.16 -3.00
CA GLN A 762 -28.26 27.65 -4.33
C GLN A 762 -28.53 26.45 -5.25
N LYS A 763 -29.40 26.63 -6.26
CA LYS A 763 -29.67 25.60 -7.26
C LYS A 763 -28.33 25.04 -7.78
N ASP A 764 -28.18 23.71 -7.75
CA ASP A 764 -27.00 22.95 -8.18
C ASP A 764 -25.81 22.86 -7.19
N GLN A 765 -25.96 23.22 -5.91
CA GLN A 765 -24.94 23.00 -4.87
C GLN A 765 -25.14 21.69 -4.08
N GLU A 766 -24.10 20.84 -4.05
CA GLU A 766 -24.10 19.53 -3.37
C GLU A 766 -22.93 19.42 -2.37
N PHE A 767 -23.22 19.18 -1.08
CA PHE A 767 -22.20 18.83 -0.08
C PHE A 767 -22.09 17.31 0.08
N TYR A 768 -20.86 16.78 -0.04
CA TYR A 768 -20.60 15.32 -0.04
C TYR A 768 -19.60 14.89 1.03
N LYS A 769 -18.95 15.81 1.75
CA LYS A 769 -17.95 15.47 2.78
C LYS A 769 -18.07 16.38 3.99
N ILE A 770 -17.97 15.79 5.19
CA ILE A 770 -17.74 16.54 6.42
C ILE A 770 -16.27 16.42 6.78
N VAL A 771 -15.66 17.53 7.13
CA VAL A 771 -14.37 17.55 7.84
C VAL A 771 -14.48 18.39 9.09
N ARG A 772 -13.54 18.19 10.01
CA ARG A 772 -13.47 18.93 11.25
C ARG A 772 -12.41 20.02 11.16
N ASP A 773 -12.66 21.16 11.80
CA ASP A 773 -11.67 22.22 11.95
C ASP A 773 -11.60 22.70 13.42
N SER A 774 -10.85 23.79 13.66
CA SER A 774 -10.69 24.35 15.01
C SER A 774 -11.96 25.03 15.55
N GLN A 775 -12.88 25.46 14.69
CA GLN A 775 -14.10 26.20 15.04
C GLN A 775 -15.34 25.30 15.15
N GLY A 776 -15.28 24.11 14.55
CA GLY A 776 -16.37 23.13 14.54
C GLY A 776 -16.21 22.18 13.36
N TYR A 777 -17.05 22.36 12.34
CA TYR A 777 -17.19 21.45 11.21
C TYR A 777 -17.25 22.21 9.90
N VAL A 778 -16.88 21.53 8.83
CA VAL A 778 -16.95 22.08 7.47
C VAL A 778 -17.63 21.07 6.56
N LEU A 779 -18.68 21.52 5.88
CA LEU A 779 -19.28 20.80 4.78
C LEU A 779 -18.56 21.21 3.49
N LEU A 780 -17.96 20.24 2.80
CA LEU A 780 -17.29 20.44 1.52
C LEU A 780 -18.15 19.90 0.38
N GLY A 781 -18.24 20.69 -0.67
CA GLY A 781 -19.15 20.45 -1.78
C GLY A 781 -18.70 21.06 -3.09
N ARG A 782 -19.56 20.93 -4.09
CA ARG A 782 -19.39 21.51 -5.43
C ARG A 782 -20.66 22.23 -5.87
N ASN A 783 -20.49 23.23 -6.72
CA ASN A 783 -21.57 23.91 -7.44
C ASN A 783 -21.55 23.48 -8.90
N ALA A 784 -22.59 22.80 -9.39
CA ALA A 784 -22.70 22.23 -10.73
C ALA A 784 -23.59 23.09 -11.64
N ALA A 785 -23.27 24.37 -11.79
CA ALA A 785 -24.02 25.26 -12.67
C ALA A 785 -23.83 24.89 -14.17
N GLY A 786 -24.69 24.02 -14.70
CA GLY A 786 -24.99 23.92 -16.14
C GLY A 786 -24.33 22.80 -16.96
N GLY A 787 -24.71 21.53 -16.73
CA GLY A 787 -24.56 20.42 -17.69
C GLY A 787 -23.13 20.01 -18.08
N TYR A 788 -22.92 18.70 -18.24
CA TYR A 788 -21.65 18.00 -18.51
C TYR A 788 -20.75 18.53 -19.65
N ALA A 789 -21.20 19.50 -20.44
CA ALA A 789 -20.46 20.00 -21.58
C ALA A 789 -19.73 21.33 -21.34
N ASN A 790 -20.07 22.17 -20.34
CA ASN A 790 -19.43 23.49 -20.14
C ASN A 790 -19.59 24.14 -18.73
N SER A 791 -19.99 23.42 -17.68
CA SER A 791 -20.18 24.04 -16.35
C SER A 791 -18.87 24.27 -15.59
N GLU A 792 -18.55 25.54 -15.34
CA GLU A 792 -17.59 26.02 -14.34
C GLU A 792 -17.95 25.48 -12.95
N SER A 793 -17.55 24.25 -12.64
CA SER A 793 -17.77 23.69 -11.31
C SER A 793 -16.91 24.46 -10.32
N GLN A 794 -17.52 25.04 -9.29
CA GLN A 794 -16.83 25.76 -8.20
C GLN A 794 -16.82 24.89 -6.95
N PHE A 795 -15.71 24.90 -6.21
CA PHE A 795 -15.70 24.33 -4.86
C PHE A 795 -16.48 25.27 -3.94
N VAL A 796 -17.30 24.67 -3.07
CA VAL A 796 -18.02 25.41 -2.03
C VAL A 796 -17.76 24.78 -0.67
N ALA A 797 -17.66 25.61 0.35
CA ALA A 797 -17.55 25.16 1.73
C ALA A 797 -18.48 25.95 2.65
N LEU A 798 -19.15 25.24 3.55
CA LEU A 798 -19.88 25.85 4.67
C LEU A 798 -19.14 25.53 5.96
N GLN A 799 -18.63 26.56 6.61
CA GLN A 799 -18.01 26.45 7.93
C GLN A 799 -19.08 26.61 8.99
N LEU A 800 -19.09 25.69 9.94
CA LEU A 800 -20.13 25.52 10.94
C LEU A 800 -19.52 25.50 12.34
N GLY A 801 -20.17 26.17 13.28
CA GLY A 801 -19.87 26.03 14.70
C GLY A 801 -20.19 24.63 15.21
N ARG A 802 -19.74 24.30 16.43
CA ARG A 802 -20.00 23.00 17.08
C ARG A 802 -21.50 22.68 17.25
N ASP A 803 -22.35 23.71 17.25
CA ASP A 803 -23.81 23.63 17.34
C ASP A 803 -24.52 23.50 15.97
N GLY A 804 -23.73 23.43 14.89
CA GLY A 804 -24.20 23.36 13.51
C GLY A 804 -24.67 24.69 12.92
N GLN A 805 -24.45 25.84 13.58
CA GLN A 805 -24.75 27.13 12.98
C GLN A 805 -23.70 27.52 11.94
N ILE A 806 -24.13 28.17 10.86
CA ILE A 806 -23.20 28.68 9.84
C ILE A 806 -22.40 29.83 10.45
N ILE A 807 -21.07 29.69 10.42
CA ILE A 807 -20.12 30.72 10.80
C ILE A 807 -19.26 31.19 9.62
N GLY A 808 -19.38 30.54 8.45
CA GLY A 808 -18.69 30.95 7.23
C GLY A 808 -19.24 30.29 5.98
N LYS A 809 -19.21 31.00 4.85
CA LYS A 809 -19.53 30.47 3.52
C LYS A 809 -18.42 30.83 2.55
N HIS A 810 -17.87 29.84 1.86
CA HIS A 810 -16.74 30.03 0.96
C HIS A 810 -17.06 29.49 -0.43
N HIS A 811 -16.73 30.29 -1.44
CA HIS A 811 -16.81 29.95 -2.84
C HIS A 811 -15.43 30.12 -3.45
N PHE A 812 -14.92 29.05 -4.07
CA PHE A 812 -13.58 29.06 -4.64
C PHE A 812 -13.65 29.11 -6.17
N ASN A 813 -13.19 30.23 -6.73
CA ASN A 813 -13.09 30.47 -8.16
C ASN A 813 -11.65 30.20 -8.61
N GLU A 814 -11.26 28.93 -8.71
CA GLU A 814 -9.93 28.57 -9.21
C GLU A 814 -9.92 28.63 -10.74
N PRO A 815 -9.15 29.53 -11.37
CA PRO A 815 -9.13 29.66 -12.81
C PRO A 815 -8.43 28.44 -13.43
N ASN A 816 -9.07 27.84 -14.44
CA ASN A 816 -8.52 26.82 -15.34
C ASN A 816 -8.56 25.34 -14.87
N LEU A 817 -9.35 25.00 -13.85
CA LEU A 817 -9.63 23.59 -13.57
C LEU A 817 -10.60 23.01 -14.61
N THR A 818 -10.20 21.87 -15.19
CA THR A 818 -11.02 21.07 -16.12
C THR A 818 -11.91 20.03 -15.40
N GLY A 819 -11.70 19.83 -14.10
CA GLY A 819 -12.53 18.99 -13.23
C GLY A 819 -12.19 19.19 -11.74
N LEU A 820 -13.20 19.13 -10.86
CA LEU A 820 -13.05 19.20 -9.40
C LEU A 820 -13.26 17.81 -8.77
N TYR A 821 -12.47 17.49 -7.74
CA TYR A 821 -12.59 16.22 -7.02
C TYR A 821 -12.99 16.38 -5.57
N HIS A 822 -12.02 16.63 -4.69
CA HIS A 822 -12.20 16.61 -3.24
C HIS A 822 -11.39 17.73 -2.56
N GLY A 823 -11.77 18.04 -1.32
CA GLY A 823 -11.03 18.98 -0.48
C GLY A 823 -10.86 18.51 0.97
N THR A 824 -10.06 19.25 1.72
CA THR A 824 -9.93 19.16 3.17
C THR A 824 -9.64 20.55 3.76
N VAL A 825 -9.69 20.65 5.09
CA VAL A 825 -9.38 21.87 5.83
C VAL A 825 -8.02 21.70 6.52
N THR A 826 -7.29 22.80 6.64
CA THR A 826 -6.01 22.88 7.34
C THR A 826 -6.20 23.34 8.78
N SER A 827 -5.22 23.12 9.64
CA SER A 827 -5.28 23.55 11.05
C SER A 827 -5.44 25.07 11.22
N ASP A 828 -4.99 25.87 10.24
CA ASP A 828 -5.17 27.32 10.17
C ASP A 828 -6.52 27.76 9.55
N GLY A 829 -7.47 26.82 9.35
CA GLY A 829 -8.81 27.12 8.84
C GLY A 829 -8.88 27.44 7.35
N LYS A 830 -7.80 27.19 6.60
CA LYS A 830 -7.76 27.32 5.13
C LYS A 830 -8.16 25.99 4.48
N PHE A 831 -8.30 25.99 3.16
CA PHE A 831 -8.77 24.83 2.42
C PHE A 831 -7.66 24.29 1.51
N VAL A 832 -7.58 22.97 1.38
CA VAL A 832 -6.78 22.31 0.34
C VAL A 832 -7.72 21.58 -0.59
N LEU A 833 -7.66 21.94 -1.87
CA LEU A 833 -8.57 21.51 -2.91
C LEU A 833 -7.80 20.76 -3.99
N THR A 834 -8.45 19.78 -4.61
CA THR A 834 -7.85 18.95 -5.68
C THR A 834 -8.69 19.02 -6.96
N GLY A 835 -8.02 19.13 -8.10
CA GLY A 835 -8.66 19.15 -9.41
C GLY A 835 -7.71 18.71 -10.53
N THR A 836 -8.22 18.69 -11.77
CA THR A 836 -7.40 18.43 -12.96
C THR A 836 -7.21 19.70 -13.79
N VAL A 837 -6.00 19.94 -14.25
CA VAL A 837 -5.67 20.99 -15.23
C VAL A 837 -5.07 20.39 -16.49
N LYS A 838 -5.33 20.98 -17.65
CA LYS A 838 -4.71 20.58 -18.92
C LYS A 838 -3.70 21.62 -19.37
N VAL A 839 -2.44 21.21 -19.53
CA VAL A 839 -1.33 22.05 -20.02
C VAL A 839 -0.75 21.39 -21.28
N ASN A 840 -0.80 22.09 -22.42
CA ASN A 840 -0.31 21.60 -23.71
C ASN A 840 -0.85 20.22 -24.12
N GLY A 841 -2.12 19.95 -23.82
CA GLY A 841 -2.79 18.68 -24.11
C GLY A 841 -2.57 17.57 -23.08
N LYS A 842 -1.66 17.74 -22.12
CA LYS A 842 -1.42 16.80 -21.01
C LYS A 842 -2.23 17.18 -19.78
N SER A 843 -2.77 16.20 -19.07
CA SER A 843 -3.54 16.42 -17.83
C SER A 843 -2.63 16.28 -16.61
N PHE A 844 -2.81 17.14 -15.61
CA PHE A 844 -2.07 17.12 -14.34
C PHE A 844 -3.05 17.21 -13.17
N LEU A 845 -2.70 16.59 -12.04
CA LEU A 845 -3.36 16.82 -10.76
C LEU A 845 -2.91 18.19 -10.25
N GLN A 846 -3.85 19.11 -10.03
CA GLN A 846 -3.58 20.36 -9.35
C GLN A 846 -4.05 20.26 -7.90
N VAL A 847 -3.16 20.57 -6.95
CA VAL A 847 -3.48 20.70 -5.53
C VAL A 847 -3.23 22.13 -5.13
N THR A 848 -4.27 22.77 -4.60
CA THR A 848 -4.24 24.18 -4.24
C THR A 848 -4.60 24.32 -2.77
N LYS A 849 -3.72 24.93 -1.97
CA LYS A 849 -4.11 25.50 -0.69
C LYS A 849 -4.61 26.90 -0.95
N THR A 850 -5.83 27.22 -0.54
CA THR A 850 -6.45 28.51 -0.79
C THR A 850 -5.73 29.60 0.03
N ALA A 851 -5.71 30.83 -0.49
CA ALA A 851 -5.50 31.98 0.37
C ALA A 851 -6.58 31.91 1.46
N GLY A 852 -6.27 32.31 2.70
CA GLY A 852 -7.31 32.37 3.73
C GLY A 852 -8.46 33.19 3.16
N ALA A 853 -9.69 32.66 3.21
CA ALA A 853 -10.82 33.39 2.67
C ALA A 853 -10.77 34.80 3.24
N GLU A 854 -10.84 35.83 2.38
CA GLU A 854 -11.21 37.15 2.85
C GLU A 854 -12.50 36.93 3.61
N ASN A 855 -12.44 37.12 4.92
CA ASN A 855 -13.53 36.90 5.84
C ASN A 855 -14.71 37.68 5.26
N PRO A 856 -15.75 37.05 4.68
CA PRO A 856 -16.96 37.80 4.42
C PRO A 856 -17.43 38.19 5.81
N SER A 857 -17.56 39.49 6.10
CA SER A 857 -17.98 39.96 7.42
C SER A 857 -19.26 39.22 7.80
N VAL A 858 -19.15 38.25 8.69
CA VAL A 858 -20.30 37.57 9.26
C VAL A 858 -20.86 38.56 10.26
N ASP A 859 -22.08 39.02 10.04
CA ASP A 859 -22.76 39.83 11.04
C ASP A 859 -22.79 39.04 12.35
N PRO A 860 -22.16 39.54 13.43
CA PRO A 860 -22.02 38.79 14.66
C PRO A 860 -23.40 38.53 15.30
N VAL A 861 -23.59 37.32 15.83
CA VAL A 861 -24.87 36.88 16.41
C VAL A 861 -25.05 37.50 17.80
N LEU A 862 -26.11 38.29 17.98
CA LEU A 862 -26.38 39.05 19.20
C LEU A 862 -26.72 38.11 20.39
N ASP A 863 -25.88 38.12 21.43
CA ASP A 863 -26.08 37.43 22.72
C ASP A 863 -26.97 38.26 23.65
N GLY A 864 -26.74 39.59 23.69
CA GLY A 864 -27.51 40.52 24.50
C GLY A 864 -27.17 41.98 24.24
N ILE A 865 -27.85 42.88 24.94
CA ILE A 865 -27.52 44.32 24.95
C ILE A 865 -27.36 44.83 26.37
N SER A 866 -26.54 45.85 26.56
CA SER A 866 -26.43 46.59 27.83
C SER A 866 -26.30 48.09 27.56
N PHE A 867 -26.52 48.92 28.58
CA PHE A 867 -26.08 50.31 28.52
C PHE A 867 -24.58 50.40 28.84
N LYS A 868 -23.89 51.38 28.24
CA LYS A 868 -22.49 51.72 28.58
C LYS A 868 -22.37 52.26 30.00
N ASP A 869 -23.36 53.04 30.43
CA ASP A 869 -23.51 53.50 31.80
C ASP A 869 -24.22 52.43 32.63
N SER A 870 -23.75 52.17 33.85
CA SER A 870 -24.44 51.28 34.80
C SER A 870 -25.62 51.97 35.51
N SER A 871 -25.58 53.30 35.61
CA SER A 871 -26.66 54.17 36.09
C SER A 871 -26.42 55.60 35.61
N VAL A 872 -27.46 56.42 35.55
CA VAL A 872 -27.36 57.85 35.19
C VAL A 872 -27.90 58.71 36.32
N LYS A 873 -27.17 59.77 36.66
CA LYS A 873 -27.60 60.80 37.58
C LYS A 873 -27.54 62.15 36.87
N ILE A 874 -28.66 62.85 36.78
CA ILE A 874 -28.79 64.15 36.08
C ILE A 874 -29.68 65.09 36.87
N ALA A 875 -29.51 66.40 36.75
CA ALA A 875 -30.43 67.36 37.33
C ALA A 875 -31.76 67.46 36.55
N ALA A 876 -32.83 67.91 37.20
CA ALA A 876 -34.06 68.29 36.52
C ALA A 876 -33.79 69.38 35.46
N GLY A 877 -34.21 69.15 34.22
CA GLY A 877 -33.94 69.99 33.05
C GLY A 877 -32.62 69.69 32.33
N GLU A 878 -31.74 68.89 32.93
CA GLU A 878 -30.50 68.45 32.31
C GLU A 878 -30.75 67.29 31.34
N LYS A 879 -29.87 67.15 30.34
CA LYS A 879 -29.97 66.11 29.32
C LYS A 879 -28.68 65.33 29.20
N LYS A 880 -28.78 64.00 29.12
CA LYS A 880 -27.64 63.10 28.90
C LYS A 880 -27.97 62.07 27.82
N THR A 881 -27.12 61.96 26.81
CA THR A 881 -27.21 60.88 25.83
C THR A 881 -26.60 59.62 26.42
N VAL A 882 -27.32 58.50 26.29
CA VAL A 882 -26.82 57.18 26.69
C VAL A 882 -26.56 56.32 25.47
N LEU A 883 -25.55 55.46 25.56
CA LEU A 883 -25.16 54.54 24.50
C LEU A 883 -25.49 53.12 24.90
N VAL A 884 -26.03 52.36 23.95
CA VAL A 884 -26.31 50.93 24.09
C VAL A 884 -25.19 50.16 23.41
N GLN A 885 -24.72 49.11 24.07
CA GLN A 885 -23.69 48.21 23.60
C GLN A 885 -24.32 46.83 23.32
N ALA A 886 -24.12 46.33 22.11
CA ALA A 886 -24.41 44.96 21.74
C ALA A 886 -23.27 44.05 22.18
N HIS A 887 -23.64 42.93 22.80
CA HIS A 887 -22.76 41.83 23.18
C HIS A 887 -23.06 40.68 22.24
N TYR A 888 -22.03 40.16 21.59
CA TYR A 888 -22.17 39.08 20.63
C TYR A 888 -21.63 37.77 21.21
N LEU A 889 -22.15 36.64 20.72
CA LEU A 889 -21.76 35.31 21.21
C LEU A 889 -20.28 34.98 20.97
N ASP A 890 -19.62 35.68 20.04
CA ASP A 890 -18.18 35.57 19.79
C ASP A 890 -17.32 36.34 20.81
N GLY A 891 -17.96 36.98 21.80
CA GLY A 891 -17.31 37.78 22.83
C GLY A 891 -16.94 39.20 22.38
N THR A 892 -17.26 39.59 21.14
CA THR A 892 -17.09 40.97 20.69
C THR A 892 -18.20 41.86 21.22
N GLU A 893 -17.88 43.12 21.44
CA GLU A 893 -18.85 44.14 21.86
C GLU A 893 -18.83 45.30 20.87
N GLN A 894 -20.01 45.81 20.51
CA GLN A 894 -20.15 46.95 19.60
C GLN A 894 -21.08 48.00 20.19
N VAL A 895 -20.66 49.26 20.19
CA VAL A 895 -21.54 50.38 20.50
C VAL A 895 -22.50 50.58 19.33
N LEU A 896 -23.80 50.49 19.60
CA LEU A 896 -24.83 50.73 18.60
C LEU A 896 -24.95 52.23 18.34
N THR A 897 -24.47 52.68 17.18
CA THR A 897 -24.50 54.09 16.77
C THR A 897 -25.73 54.44 15.91
N ASP A 898 -26.43 53.43 15.38
CA ASP A 898 -27.67 53.60 14.65
C ASP A 898 -28.87 53.60 15.61
N THR A 899 -29.22 54.79 16.08
CA THR A 899 -30.29 54.97 17.06
C THR A 899 -31.69 54.66 16.52
N ASP A 900 -31.88 54.66 15.19
CA ASP A 900 -33.20 54.42 14.59
C ASP A 900 -33.63 52.94 14.69
N SER A 901 -32.67 52.05 14.96
CA SER A 901 -32.87 50.61 15.17
C SER A 901 -33.15 50.22 16.63
N ILE A 902 -33.03 51.16 17.57
CA ILE A 902 -33.20 50.94 19.02
C ILE A 902 -34.46 51.66 19.49
N SER A 903 -35.36 50.95 20.16
CA SER A 903 -36.50 51.61 20.82
C SER A 903 -36.19 51.88 22.28
N PHE A 904 -36.23 53.16 22.67
CA PHE A 904 -36.12 53.60 24.06
C PHE A 904 -37.49 53.92 24.65
N THR A 905 -37.69 53.56 25.92
CA THR A 905 -38.90 53.88 26.69
C THR A 905 -38.52 54.24 28.12
N SER A 906 -39.30 55.12 28.75
CA SER A 906 -39.17 55.43 30.19
C SER A 906 -40.32 54.80 30.95
N GLU A 907 -40.04 54.13 32.08
CA GLU A 907 -41.07 53.58 32.96
C GLU A 907 -41.89 54.68 33.66
N ASP A 908 -41.30 55.87 33.88
CA ASP A 908 -41.98 57.05 34.40
C ASP A 908 -41.45 58.34 33.74
N GLU A 909 -42.20 58.81 32.75
CA GLU A 909 -41.92 60.05 32.01
C GLU A 909 -42.07 61.32 32.88
N ASN A 910 -42.74 61.25 34.04
CA ASN A 910 -42.80 62.39 34.95
C ASN A 910 -41.47 62.62 35.68
N THR A 911 -40.64 61.59 35.78
CA THR A 911 -39.31 61.65 36.42
C THR A 911 -38.24 61.94 35.38
N ALA A 912 -38.16 61.16 34.28
CA ALA A 912 -37.27 61.44 33.15
C ALA A 912 -37.87 60.93 31.83
N THR A 913 -37.67 61.68 30.75
CA THR A 913 -38.06 61.26 29.39
C THR A 913 -36.84 60.81 28.59
N VAL A 914 -37.04 60.01 27.55
CA VAL A 914 -35.98 59.58 26.62
C VAL A 914 -36.50 59.71 25.19
N ASP A 915 -35.69 60.23 24.27
CA ASP A 915 -36.04 60.30 22.86
C ASP A 915 -35.55 59.07 22.07
N SER A 916 -35.91 58.99 20.78
CA SER A 916 -35.49 57.90 19.90
C SER A 916 -33.98 57.82 19.65
N LYS A 917 -33.20 58.79 20.15
CA LYS A 917 -31.74 58.83 20.04
C LYS A 917 -31.03 58.53 21.37
N GLY A 918 -31.77 58.09 22.38
CA GLY A 918 -31.23 57.82 23.71
C GLY A 918 -30.86 59.09 24.49
N LEU A 919 -31.39 60.26 24.13
CA LEU A 919 -31.22 61.48 24.91
C LEU A 919 -32.23 61.50 26.06
N ILE A 920 -31.74 61.27 27.27
CA ILE A 920 -32.52 61.33 28.49
C ILE A 920 -32.64 62.79 28.92
N THR A 921 -33.84 63.26 29.27
CA THR A 921 -34.09 64.57 29.88
C THR A 921 -34.68 64.38 31.27
N GLY A 922 -34.01 64.89 32.30
CA GLY A 922 -34.56 64.89 33.66
C GLY A 922 -35.76 65.83 33.76
N VAL A 923 -36.88 65.38 34.31
CA VAL A 923 -38.12 66.16 34.42
C VAL A 923 -38.37 66.61 35.85
N ASN A 924 -38.55 65.67 36.78
CA ASN A 924 -38.73 65.95 38.21
C ASN A 924 -37.78 65.09 39.05
N PRO A 925 -37.34 65.54 40.24
CA PRO A 925 -36.49 64.74 41.10
C PRO A 925 -37.13 63.41 41.48
N GLY A 926 -36.38 62.31 41.30
CA GLY A 926 -36.90 60.96 41.47
C GLY A 926 -35.98 59.92 40.85
N ILE A 927 -36.39 58.65 40.88
CA ILE A 927 -35.67 57.54 40.24
C ILE A 927 -36.63 56.87 39.27
N THR A 928 -36.22 56.69 38.01
CA THR A 928 -36.96 55.95 36.98
C THR A 928 -36.02 54.99 36.26
N VAL A 929 -36.57 54.13 35.40
CA VAL A 929 -35.81 53.20 34.56
C VAL A 929 -36.08 53.52 33.10
N ILE A 930 -35.00 53.60 32.33
CA ILE A 930 -35.03 53.66 30.87
C ILE A 930 -34.78 52.26 30.33
N GLN A 931 -35.69 51.76 29.49
CA GLN A 931 -35.57 50.49 28.81
C GLN A 931 -35.19 50.70 27.34
N ALA A 932 -34.18 49.98 26.87
CA ALA A 932 -33.80 49.90 25.46
C ALA A 932 -34.13 48.50 24.91
N VAL A 933 -34.66 48.42 23.69
CA VAL A 933 -34.90 47.16 22.99
C VAL A 933 -34.27 47.19 21.60
N TYR A 934 -33.53 46.15 21.26
CA TYR A 934 -32.87 45.96 19.96
C TYR A 934 -32.93 44.48 19.58
N GLN A 935 -33.45 44.16 18.39
CA GLN A 935 -33.57 42.78 17.84
C GLN A 935 -34.05 41.72 18.86
N ASN A 936 -35.16 42.00 19.56
CA ASN A 936 -35.78 41.17 20.61
C ASN A 936 -35.02 41.03 21.94
N GLN A 937 -33.88 41.70 22.10
CA GLN A 937 -33.16 41.81 23.38
C GLN A 937 -33.49 43.13 24.09
N SER A 938 -33.48 43.13 25.42
CA SER A 938 -33.78 44.33 26.21
C SER A 938 -32.75 44.60 27.30
N ALA A 939 -32.41 45.87 27.51
CA ALA A 939 -31.59 46.36 28.62
C ALA A 939 -32.35 47.40 29.44
N GLN A 940 -32.00 47.53 30.72
CA GLN A 940 -32.56 48.53 31.63
C GLN A 940 -31.44 49.41 32.21
N LEU A 941 -31.73 50.71 32.35
CA LEU A 941 -30.84 51.70 32.93
C LEU A 941 -31.59 52.51 33.99
N GLN A 942 -31.08 52.51 35.21
CA GLN A 942 -31.62 53.35 36.28
C GLN A 942 -31.18 54.82 36.11
N VAL A 943 -32.12 55.74 36.17
CA VAL A 943 -31.91 57.19 36.08
C VAL A 943 -32.38 57.86 37.36
N GLU A 944 -31.46 58.49 38.10
CA GLU A 944 -31.76 59.37 39.22
C GLU A 944 -31.76 60.83 38.75
N VAL A 945 -32.91 61.51 38.88
CA VAL A 945 -33.02 62.93 38.63
C VAL A 945 -32.88 63.68 39.96
N THR A 946 -31.93 64.59 40.06
CA THR A 946 -31.68 65.41 41.26
C THR A 946 -32.13 66.85 41.06
N MET A 947 -32.17 67.64 42.14
CA MET A 947 -32.43 69.07 42.03
C MET A 947 -31.28 69.77 41.26
N PRO A 948 -31.58 70.77 40.42
CA PRO A 948 -30.55 71.50 39.68
C PRO A 948 -29.56 72.20 40.61
N GLY A 949 -28.26 71.99 40.38
CA GLY A 949 -27.18 72.72 41.05
C GLY A 949 -26.33 71.93 42.06
N SER A 950 -26.34 70.59 42.04
CA SER A 950 -25.43 69.77 42.86
C SER A 950 -24.51 68.88 42.00
N GLU A 951 -23.66 69.49 41.18
CA GLU A 951 -22.55 68.76 40.56
C GLU A 951 -21.22 69.16 41.20
N ASN A 952 -20.58 68.17 41.80
CA ASN A 952 -19.17 68.18 42.17
C ASN A 952 -18.44 67.35 41.10
N PRO A 953 -17.47 67.90 40.35
CA PRO A 953 -16.80 67.15 39.29
C PRO A 953 -15.82 66.13 39.85
N ASP A 954 -15.81 64.94 39.25
CA ASP A 954 -14.89 63.83 39.52
C ASP A 954 -13.40 64.19 39.29
N PRO A 955 -12.46 63.48 39.97
CA PRO A 955 -11.11 63.95 40.28
C PRO A 955 -10.13 63.93 39.10
N VAL A 956 -9.47 65.06 38.86
CA VAL A 956 -8.33 65.20 37.94
C VAL A 956 -7.09 64.49 38.53
N GLU A 957 -6.33 63.76 37.71
CA GLU A 957 -5.04 63.18 38.10
C GLU A 957 -4.02 64.27 38.51
N GLY A 958 -3.46 64.14 39.72
CA GLY A 958 -2.50 65.07 40.31
C GLY A 958 -2.34 64.87 41.82
N ILE A 959 -1.40 65.59 42.43
CA ILE A 959 -1.11 65.54 43.88
C ILE A 959 -1.62 66.83 44.53
N PHE A 960 -2.50 66.69 45.52
CA PHE A 960 -3.05 67.79 46.30
C PHE A 960 -2.42 67.84 47.69
N TYR A 961 -1.96 69.02 48.13
CA TYR A 961 -1.31 69.21 49.43
C TYR A 961 -1.43 70.64 49.96
N LEU A 962 -1.28 70.84 51.27
CA LEU A 962 -1.20 72.16 51.91
C LEU A 962 0.26 72.62 52.03
N ASP A 963 0.47 73.91 52.24
CA ASP A 963 1.79 74.52 52.42
C ASP A 963 2.52 74.09 53.70
N SER A 964 1.83 73.45 54.65
CA SER A 964 2.41 72.76 55.80
C SER A 964 1.61 71.51 56.20
N GLU A 965 2.31 70.53 56.78
CA GLU A 965 1.70 69.34 57.40
C GLU A 965 1.21 69.62 58.84
N GLU A 966 1.76 70.66 59.48
CA GLU A 966 1.42 71.08 60.84
C GLU A 966 1.33 72.61 60.95
N TYR A 967 0.31 73.11 61.65
CA TYR A 967 0.14 74.53 61.97
C TYR A 967 0.11 74.73 63.49
N SER A 968 0.82 75.75 63.96
CA SER A 968 0.82 76.15 65.37
C SER A 968 0.49 77.64 65.49
N LEU A 969 -0.58 77.96 66.20
CA LEU A 969 -1.07 79.33 66.36
C LEU A 969 -1.56 79.60 67.78
N THR A 970 -1.67 80.88 68.11
CA THR A 970 -2.17 81.30 69.43
C THR A 970 -3.68 81.56 69.36
N GLU A 971 -4.41 81.28 70.43
CA GLU A 971 -5.85 81.59 70.57
C GLU A 971 -6.12 83.06 70.20
N GLY A 972 -7.00 83.29 69.23
CA GLY A 972 -7.34 84.60 68.66
C GLY A 972 -6.50 85.06 67.47
N THR A 973 -5.53 84.26 67.00
CA THR A 973 -4.70 84.59 65.82
C THR A 973 -5.12 83.77 64.58
N SER A 974 -4.71 84.24 63.40
CA SER A 974 -4.94 83.59 62.12
C SER A 974 -3.62 83.33 61.41
N ILE A 975 -3.53 82.24 60.64
CA ILE A 975 -2.41 81.92 59.76
C ILE A 975 -2.93 81.73 58.33
N ASP A 976 -2.26 82.39 57.39
CA ASP A 976 -2.53 82.21 55.97
C ASP A 976 -2.17 80.78 55.56
N THR A 977 -3.11 80.09 54.93
CA THR A 977 -2.97 78.69 54.54
C THR A 977 -3.08 78.60 53.03
N VAL A 978 -2.18 77.87 52.38
CA VAL A 978 -2.18 77.76 50.91
C VAL A 978 -2.34 76.30 50.49
N ALA A 979 -3.33 76.03 49.65
CA ALA A 979 -3.54 74.72 49.04
C ALA A 979 -2.96 74.67 47.62
N PHE A 980 -2.16 73.64 47.34
CA PHE A 980 -1.51 73.40 46.06
C PHE A 980 -2.04 72.15 45.38
N PHE A 981 -2.19 72.23 44.07
CA PHE A 981 -2.42 71.08 43.21
C PHE A 981 -1.31 71.00 42.18
N LYS A 982 -0.58 69.88 42.20
CA LYS A 982 0.43 69.57 41.19
C LYS A 982 -0.18 68.65 40.14
N ASP A 983 -0.31 69.15 38.91
CA ASP A 983 -0.83 68.36 37.80
C ASP A 983 0.18 67.29 37.33
N LYS A 984 -0.25 66.39 36.44
CA LYS A 984 0.57 65.31 35.88
C LYS A 984 1.84 65.79 35.16
N ASP A 985 1.86 67.02 34.67
CA ASP A 985 2.98 67.61 33.94
C ASP A 985 3.96 68.31 34.91
N GLY A 986 3.64 68.29 36.20
CA GLY A 986 4.48 68.78 37.28
C GLY A 986 4.29 70.26 37.59
N ASN A 987 3.32 70.94 36.97
CA ASN A 987 3.04 72.34 37.27
C ASN A 987 2.25 72.46 38.57
N ILE A 988 2.64 73.42 39.40
CA ILE A 988 2.02 73.67 40.70
C ILE A 988 1.04 74.83 40.56
N HIS A 989 -0.22 74.58 40.87
CA HIS A 989 -1.30 75.56 40.87
C HIS A 989 -1.70 75.88 42.31
N ASN A 990 -1.83 77.17 42.65
CA ASN A 990 -2.45 77.58 43.90
C ASN A 990 -3.98 77.48 43.74
N VAL A 991 -4.58 76.55 44.48
CA VAL A 991 -6.00 76.20 44.41
C VAL A 991 -6.74 76.53 45.71
N THR A 992 -6.15 77.37 46.57
CA THR A 992 -6.69 77.70 47.92
C THR A 992 -8.14 78.16 47.88
N LYS A 993 -8.45 79.14 47.02
CA LYS A 993 -9.81 79.73 46.92
C LYS A 993 -10.85 78.81 46.29
N THR A 994 -10.40 77.74 45.65
CA THR A 994 -11.24 76.72 45.02
C THR A 994 -11.25 75.41 45.80
N SER A 995 -10.52 75.34 46.92
CA SER A 995 -10.52 74.22 47.85
C SER A 995 -11.53 74.47 48.96
N THR A 996 -12.13 73.40 49.47
CA THR A 996 -13.01 73.48 50.64
C THR A 996 -12.23 73.03 51.87
N PHE A 997 -12.32 73.79 52.96
CA PHE A 997 -11.67 73.46 54.23
C PHE A 997 -12.71 72.97 55.23
N LYS A 998 -12.29 72.09 56.14
CA LYS A 998 -13.11 71.56 57.22
C LYS A 998 -12.27 71.36 58.47
N SER A 999 -12.74 71.87 59.60
CA SER A 999 -12.14 71.58 60.91
C SER A 999 -12.83 70.38 61.55
N ASP A 1000 -12.04 69.45 62.08
CA ASP A 1000 -12.56 68.33 62.88
C ASP A 1000 -13.15 68.81 64.22
N ASN A 1001 -12.75 70.00 64.68
CA ASN A 1001 -13.29 70.63 65.88
C ASN A 1001 -13.30 72.17 65.73
N PRO A 1002 -14.40 72.74 65.20
CA PRO A 1002 -14.58 74.17 65.03
C PRO A 1002 -14.42 74.99 66.32
N ALA A 1003 -14.60 74.36 67.49
CA ALA A 1003 -14.41 75.02 68.78
C ALA A 1003 -12.93 75.18 69.20
N ILE A 1004 -11.99 74.59 68.45
CA ILE A 1004 -10.53 74.73 68.64
C ILE A 1004 -9.94 75.56 67.50
N VAL A 1005 -10.30 75.22 66.26
CA VAL A 1005 -9.82 75.88 65.04
C VAL A 1005 -10.99 76.07 64.08
N ASP A 1006 -11.13 77.26 63.53
CA ASP A 1006 -12.09 77.58 62.45
C ASP A 1006 -11.32 78.09 61.22
N TYR A 1007 -11.98 78.33 60.10
CA TYR A 1007 -11.35 78.86 58.88
C TYR A 1007 -12.20 79.97 58.25
N ASP A 1008 -11.56 80.90 57.54
CA ASP A 1008 -12.26 82.01 56.86
C ASP A 1008 -12.54 81.74 55.37
N GLN A 1009 -13.18 82.70 54.71
CA GLN A 1009 -13.57 82.61 53.29
C GLN A 1009 -12.37 82.62 52.33
N ASP A 1010 -11.17 83.01 52.81
CA ASP A 1010 -9.94 83.01 52.03
C ASP A 1010 -9.12 81.72 52.25
N GLY A 1011 -9.55 80.84 53.17
CA GLY A 1011 -8.91 79.57 53.49
C GLY A 1011 -7.93 79.65 54.67
N ASN A 1012 -7.85 80.78 55.38
CA ASN A 1012 -6.92 80.96 56.49
C ASN A 1012 -7.46 80.29 57.76
N ILE A 1013 -6.55 79.72 58.54
CA ILE A 1013 -6.87 78.96 59.74
C ILE A 1013 -6.84 79.88 60.97
N ASN A 1014 -7.96 79.94 61.70
CA ASN A 1014 -8.18 80.78 62.87
C ASN A 1014 -8.16 79.97 64.16
N GLY A 1015 -7.30 80.32 65.11
CA GLY A 1015 -7.21 79.66 66.41
C GLY A 1015 -8.32 80.13 67.33
N VAL A 1016 -9.35 79.32 67.58
CA VAL A 1016 -10.53 79.71 68.37
C VAL A 1016 -10.32 79.46 69.86
N ARG A 1017 -9.72 78.32 70.22
CA ARG A 1017 -9.50 77.93 71.63
C ARG A 1017 -8.32 77.00 71.72
N ALA A 1018 -7.54 77.12 72.80
CA ALA A 1018 -6.42 76.21 72.99
C ALA A 1018 -6.83 74.72 73.02
N GLY A 1019 -6.08 73.91 72.28
CA GLY A 1019 -6.35 72.51 72.03
C GLY A 1019 -5.64 72.02 70.77
N ILE A 1020 -5.82 70.75 70.44
CA ILE A 1020 -5.30 70.14 69.21
C ILE A 1020 -6.46 69.61 68.38
N THR A 1021 -6.38 69.78 67.07
CA THR A 1021 -7.37 69.27 66.12
C THR A 1021 -6.69 69.08 64.76
N TYR A 1022 -7.47 68.75 63.73
CA TYR A 1022 -7.01 68.72 62.35
C TYR A 1022 -7.86 69.65 61.49
N ILE A 1023 -7.23 70.21 60.47
CA ILE A 1023 -7.91 70.84 59.34
C ILE A 1023 -7.76 69.89 58.14
N THR A 1024 -8.85 69.69 57.41
CA THR A 1024 -8.87 68.90 56.18
C THR A 1024 -9.24 69.84 55.04
N ALA A 1025 -8.38 69.95 54.03
CA ALA A 1025 -8.70 70.61 52.78
C ALA A 1025 -9.12 69.57 51.73
N GLU A 1026 -10.02 69.93 50.84
CA GLU A 1026 -10.51 69.11 49.74
C GLU A 1026 -10.57 69.92 48.44
N TYR A 1027 -10.00 69.35 47.37
CA TYR A 1027 -10.04 69.92 46.03
C TYR A 1027 -10.25 68.80 45.00
N GLN A 1028 -11.31 68.93 44.18
CA GLN A 1028 -11.67 67.98 43.12
C GLN A 1028 -11.58 66.51 43.59
N GLY A 1029 -12.23 66.16 44.71
CA GLY A 1029 -12.27 64.80 45.27
C GLY A 1029 -10.99 64.32 45.96
N LYS A 1030 -9.92 65.11 46.01
CA LYS A 1030 -8.68 64.79 46.77
C LYS A 1030 -8.66 65.56 48.08
N THR A 1031 -8.24 64.89 49.16
CA THR A 1031 -8.18 65.49 50.50
C THR A 1031 -6.74 65.53 51.02
N TYR A 1032 -6.43 66.57 51.80
CA TYR A 1032 -5.17 66.69 52.53
C TYR A 1032 -5.45 67.17 53.96
N ARG A 1033 -4.93 66.44 54.96
CA ARG A 1033 -5.25 66.66 56.37
C ARG A 1033 -4.00 67.08 57.13
N ALA A 1034 -4.02 68.28 57.71
CA ALA A 1034 -2.91 68.85 58.47
C ALA A 1034 -3.28 68.96 59.96
N PHE A 1035 -2.28 68.71 60.82
CA PHE A 1035 -2.43 68.83 62.26
C PHE A 1035 -2.40 70.29 62.68
N VAL A 1036 -3.26 70.69 63.62
CA VAL A 1036 -3.31 72.07 64.12
C VAL A 1036 -3.28 72.10 65.64
N GLN A 1037 -2.30 72.81 66.20
CA GLN A 1037 -2.18 73.09 67.63
C GLN A 1037 -2.47 74.57 67.90
N VAL A 1038 -3.48 74.82 68.73
CA VAL A 1038 -3.77 76.16 69.25
C VAL A 1038 -3.29 76.23 70.70
N VAL A 1039 -2.43 77.19 71.00
CA VAL A 1039 -1.94 77.45 72.35
C VAL A 1039 -2.55 78.73 72.91
N ARG A 1040 -2.71 78.82 74.24
CA ARG A 1040 -3.06 80.10 74.86
C ARG A 1040 -1.87 81.04 74.78
N ALA A 1041 -2.12 82.33 74.55
CA ALA A 1041 -1.08 83.34 74.70
C ALA A 1041 -0.54 83.24 76.13
N SER A 1042 0.76 82.96 76.28
CA SER A 1042 1.39 83.10 77.58
C SER A 1042 1.47 84.59 77.89
N VAL A 1043 0.73 85.03 78.91
CA VAL A 1043 1.01 86.30 79.56
C VAL A 1043 2.02 85.98 80.66
N PRO A 1044 3.28 86.44 80.58
CA PRO A 1044 4.19 86.35 81.71
C PRO A 1044 3.57 87.08 82.90
N LYS A 1045 3.64 86.47 84.08
CA LYS A 1045 3.41 87.20 85.33
C LYS A 1045 4.58 88.13 85.63
#